data_AF-A0A812ULF6-F1
#
_entry.id   AF-A0A812ULF6-F1
#
_cell.length_a   1.000
_cell.length_b   1.000
_cell.length_c   1.000
_cell.angle_alpha   90.00
_cell.angle_beta   90.00
_cell.angle_gamma   90.00
#
_symmetry.space_group_name_H-M   'P 1'
#
loop_
_entity.id
_entity.type
_entity.pdbx_description
1 polymer ?
#
loop_
_entity_poly.entity_id
_entity_poly.type
_entity_poly.pdbx_seq_one_letter_code
_entity_poly.pdbx_strand_id
1 'polypeptide(L)'
;MRQSPAAEQLKERPREKGAVPELYTFEKFSQPCAVYVKLLFPRLNKQAYATATRDASFCYIGSTNITVAKREYNRVAKLRQLQQLKLPKTESAIRYWNDSQTYQHYSTILLSQHWEYIDAWAEEHSLIQRWQPKLNYPYVTKELVKKAHGLVPKHQQPHLRHPPDSLGRQLFKKLRRRVQGQRPSLVNALPKQAQFWKLLYSISSDTKQEFEVSKELRSGKHDAETVTLLYRLANYMEQPWRSKARARLRKVLQFKNASIPKHNKPLKVPLLAHASHRTNIEKHLVRLSRTHRHVLIPYHLPTKTVQEATHPSLQQVLWNHNRKVTDMGRHWKPTECQCAKFIKQHPRAQVHEGHVVTGLETLQLPHTHQTFRSVSAGNAFYSSKQRIKRQHQEQFQRWLKHHQFPRDQRILDDFDTFFEQEWKHHKLQLLREPRLTHRLAKNILAMIPDDYIVHNEDHANAHLMIYCPNIYNQAAYNTWMDKQTFRMLDADPDEIKQNMQNNTPKVVAKHYSKLLAYEKPLPYGYILMKRKKRWAKGRTIIAYSNTCIGKLLKIAALALQQMLTITWPNHFGDEIHQLFHNNEHLYPERHLKFLNHDLVGFFNSIPQSDILQSIHFLTSQFLDEHNSTITVDPHSKIAPAHSGRSTHSLKSNMVKVQAEHIPAIIQFSFDACAFTAIGEVFQQTCGTSMGNQISPILSTCAIVATEITWLRMYGQFVSNAHLHDKFWIRRYVDNRAIIVDEDELPYTSTRSQYNWKMKRVMIFWDFAFTQIIAKLPTISTEKLGDIDFPSQPAPQSYASAGYRSNMTKKQRINDAANAAELTDIDTDSETAEYAARLPHGLPLDMSAPAVLAEAKDDPVEQECELLLQQRYIPFELFPWLSTQLNSEFLRASALTKAGRRATAYTVGTYYHVGSIGVRTNTRQRPWTAAILAYLVRACTHTPFSTVSLLRNVHMRTHRDKYNKPGSLNIVIPVSTFRQGHLWIEEDDGPDLSPNGQHRGRNLEIKLPGIEFSPFKLHGTCPWKSDRLIISAYTTNRTEDICREDKRYLRMLGFNLA
;
A
#
# COMPACT_ATOMS: atom_id res chain seq x y z
N MET A 1 -52.30 -9.32 1.26
CA MET A 1 -50.87 -8.89 1.23
C MET A 1 -50.45 -8.65 -0.22
N ARG A 2 -50.14 -7.40 -0.62
CA ARG A 2 -49.57 -7.13 -1.95
C ARG A 2 -48.12 -7.61 -1.97
N GLN A 3 -47.78 -8.52 -2.90
CA GLN A 3 -46.41 -8.99 -3.09
C GLN A 3 -45.52 -7.81 -3.52
N SER A 4 -44.26 -7.77 -3.07
CA SER A 4 -43.36 -6.69 -3.49
C SER A 4 -43.01 -6.83 -4.99
N PRO A 5 -42.82 -5.73 -5.75
CA PRO A 5 -42.49 -5.79 -7.18
C PRO A 5 -41.23 -6.63 -7.50
N ALA A 6 -40.29 -6.72 -6.56
CA ALA A 6 -39.10 -7.55 -6.69
C ALA A 6 -39.40 -9.05 -6.56
N ALA A 7 -40.42 -9.43 -5.78
CA ALA A 7 -40.89 -10.81 -5.63
C ALA A 7 -41.73 -11.26 -6.83
N GLU A 8 -42.47 -10.36 -7.48
CA GLU A 8 -43.15 -10.61 -8.76
C GLU A 8 -42.13 -10.86 -9.88
N GLN A 9 -41.11 -10.02 -10.04
CA GLN A 9 -40.05 -10.21 -11.05
C GLN A 9 -39.29 -11.55 -10.91
N LEU A 10 -39.13 -12.06 -9.68
CA LEU A 10 -38.45 -13.32 -9.39
C LEU A 10 -39.30 -14.54 -9.77
N LYS A 11 -40.63 -14.43 -9.70
CA LYS A 11 -41.59 -15.44 -10.17
C LYS A 11 -41.82 -15.38 -11.68
N GLU A 12 -41.81 -14.18 -12.27
CA GLU A 12 -42.03 -13.99 -13.71
C GLU A 12 -40.87 -14.50 -14.57
N ARG A 13 -39.60 -14.31 -14.16
CA ARG A 13 -38.43 -14.72 -14.98
C ARG A 13 -38.36 -16.22 -15.32
N PRO A 14 -38.55 -17.16 -14.36
CA PRO A 14 -38.65 -18.59 -14.68
C PRO A 14 -39.94 -18.92 -15.45
N ARG A 15 -41.06 -18.25 -15.16
CA ARG A 15 -42.33 -18.43 -15.87
C ARG A 15 -42.26 -18.00 -17.33
N GLU A 16 -41.54 -16.92 -17.67
CA GLU A 16 -41.22 -16.48 -19.04
C GLU A 16 -40.52 -17.59 -19.85
N LYS A 17 -39.89 -18.55 -19.18
CA LYS A 17 -39.19 -19.70 -19.77
C LYS A 17 -39.97 -21.01 -19.69
N GLY A 18 -41.24 -20.98 -19.27
CA GLY A 18 -42.07 -22.17 -19.14
C GLY A 18 -41.65 -23.09 -17.98
N ALA A 19 -40.85 -22.59 -17.03
CA ALA A 19 -40.51 -23.35 -15.82
C ALA A 19 -41.68 -23.30 -14.84
N VAL A 20 -42.63 -24.23 -15.00
CA VAL A 20 -43.76 -24.44 -14.10
C VAL A 20 -43.56 -25.73 -13.28
N PRO A 21 -43.91 -25.78 -11.98
CA PRO A 21 -43.65 -26.93 -11.11
C PRO A 21 -44.20 -28.27 -11.64
N GLU A 22 -45.33 -28.23 -12.35
CA GLU A 22 -46.04 -29.39 -12.89
C GLU A 22 -45.24 -30.10 -13.99
N LEU A 23 -44.28 -29.40 -14.62
CA LEU A 23 -43.45 -29.93 -15.70
C LEU A 23 -42.08 -30.43 -15.21
N TYR A 24 -41.84 -30.55 -13.90
CA TYR A 24 -40.57 -31.00 -13.33
C TYR A 24 -40.63 -32.49 -12.96
N THR A 25 -40.05 -33.34 -13.81
CA THR A 25 -39.84 -34.77 -13.52
C THR A 25 -38.37 -35.05 -13.28
N PHE A 26 -38.07 -36.16 -12.59
CA PHE A 26 -36.69 -36.62 -12.38
C PHE A 26 -35.94 -36.83 -13.72
N GLU A 27 -36.64 -37.36 -14.73
CA GLU A 27 -36.13 -37.57 -16.08
C GLU A 27 -35.60 -36.27 -16.72
N LYS A 28 -36.26 -35.14 -16.45
CA LYS A 28 -35.87 -33.82 -16.97
C LYS A 28 -34.50 -33.35 -16.47
N PHE A 29 -34.08 -33.77 -15.28
CA PHE A 29 -32.74 -33.46 -14.72
C PHE A 29 -31.64 -34.41 -15.22
N SER A 30 -32.04 -35.52 -15.85
CA SER A 30 -31.15 -36.58 -16.35
C SER A 30 -30.73 -36.38 -17.80
N GLN A 31 -31.26 -35.36 -18.49
CA GLN A 31 -30.87 -35.04 -19.87
C GLN A 31 -29.67 -34.07 -19.94
N PRO A 32 -28.78 -34.22 -20.93
CA PRO A 32 -27.64 -33.32 -21.16
C PRO A 32 -28.05 -32.00 -21.84
N CYS A 33 -27.08 -31.10 -22.06
CA CYS A 33 -27.25 -29.85 -22.83
C CYS A 33 -28.35 -28.92 -22.27
N ALA A 34 -28.29 -28.67 -20.96
CA ALA A 34 -29.30 -27.93 -20.21
C ALA A 34 -28.82 -26.54 -19.76
N VAL A 35 -29.74 -25.58 -19.68
CA VAL A 35 -29.56 -24.26 -19.04
C VAL A 35 -30.39 -24.21 -17.76
N TYR A 36 -29.79 -23.72 -16.67
CA TYR A 36 -30.42 -23.66 -15.36
C TYR A 36 -30.08 -22.35 -14.64
N VAL A 37 -30.87 -22.03 -13.62
CA VAL A 37 -30.62 -20.95 -12.68
C VAL A 37 -30.53 -21.51 -11.27
N LYS A 38 -29.54 -21.07 -10.49
CA LYS A 38 -29.50 -21.26 -9.05
C LYS A 38 -30.05 -20.04 -8.36
N LEU A 39 -31.16 -20.21 -7.65
CA LEU A 39 -31.83 -19.17 -6.88
C LEU A 39 -31.60 -19.38 -5.39
N LEU A 40 -31.34 -18.29 -4.69
CA LEU A 40 -31.26 -18.29 -3.23
C LEU A 40 -32.66 -18.51 -2.65
N PHE A 41 -32.86 -19.65 -1.99
CA PHE A 41 -34.09 -19.90 -1.25
C PHE A 41 -34.00 -19.23 0.13
N PRO A 42 -35.05 -18.51 0.56
CA PRO A 42 -35.15 -18.00 1.92
C PRO A 42 -34.95 -19.10 2.96
N ARG A 43 -34.22 -18.80 4.04
CA ARG A 43 -34.31 -19.64 5.25
C ARG A 43 -35.74 -19.53 5.77
N LEU A 44 -36.39 -20.68 5.96
CA LEU A 44 -37.63 -20.75 6.75
C LEU A 44 -37.30 -20.28 8.17
N ASN A 45 -38.05 -19.32 8.68
CA ASN A 45 -37.91 -18.95 10.08
C ASN A 45 -38.46 -20.08 10.99
N LYS A 46 -38.28 -19.97 12.31
CA LYS A 46 -38.77 -20.95 13.30
C LYS A 46 -40.31 -21.18 13.27
N GLN A 47 -41.06 -20.38 12.51
CA GLN A 47 -42.51 -20.47 12.32
C GLN A 47 -42.89 -20.93 10.89
N ALA A 48 -41.95 -21.48 10.12
CA ALA A 48 -42.14 -21.97 8.74
C ALA A 48 -42.49 -20.88 7.68
N TYR A 49 -42.24 -19.60 7.95
CA TYR A 49 -42.41 -18.52 6.96
C TYR A 49 -41.10 -18.20 6.22
N ALA A 50 -41.19 -18.08 4.89
CA ALA A 50 -40.07 -17.72 4.02
C ALA A 50 -39.71 -16.22 4.15
N THR A 51 -38.48 -15.92 4.57
CA THR A 51 -37.93 -14.55 4.54
C THR A 51 -37.59 -14.12 3.11
N ALA A 52 -38.56 -13.53 2.39
CA ALA A 52 -38.39 -13.14 0.99
C ALA A 52 -37.12 -12.27 0.77
N THR A 53 -36.16 -12.79 0.02
CA THR A 53 -34.98 -12.05 -0.44
C THR A 53 -35.44 -10.91 -1.34
N ARG A 54 -35.19 -9.65 -0.92
CA ARG A 54 -35.62 -8.44 -1.66
C ARG A 54 -34.84 -8.20 -2.98
N ASP A 55 -33.79 -8.98 -3.27
CA ASP A 55 -32.92 -8.77 -4.41
C ASP A 55 -32.89 -9.98 -5.38
N ALA A 56 -33.70 -9.89 -6.43
CA ALA A 56 -33.82 -10.90 -7.50
C ALA A 56 -32.56 -11.06 -8.37
N SER A 57 -31.55 -10.21 -8.19
CA SER A 57 -30.29 -10.29 -8.94
C SER A 57 -29.26 -11.23 -8.30
N PHE A 58 -29.49 -11.68 -7.05
CA PHE A 58 -28.62 -12.65 -6.35
C PHE A 58 -28.89 -14.09 -6.79
N CYS A 59 -28.62 -14.37 -8.06
CA CYS A 59 -28.73 -15.69 -8.66
C CYS A 59 -27.49 -16.02 -9.50
N TYR A 60 -27.36 -17.29 -9.87
CA TYR A 60 -26.35 -17.79 -10.80
C TYR A 60 -27.06 -18.46 -11.98
N ILE A 61 -26.67 -18.18 -13.21
CA ILE A 61 -27.17 -18.86 -14.41
C ILE A 61 -26.04 -19.73 -14.95
N GLY A 62 -26.32 -20.97 -15.32
CA GLY A 62 -25.30 -21.84 -15.90
C GLY A 62 -25.88 -22.74 -16.95
N SER A 63 -25.01 -23.24 -17.83
CA SER A 63 -25.32 -24.34 -18.73
C SER A 63 -24.45 -25.57 -18.43
N THR A 64 -24.81 -26.72 -18.98
CA THR A 64 -24.00 -27.93 -18.87
C THR A 64 -24.21 -28.85 -20.08
N ASN A 65 -23.13 -29.49 -20.55
CA ASN A 65 -23.15 -30.51 -21.61
C ASN A 65 -23.41 -31.93 -21.08
N ILE A 66 -23.42 -32.09 -19.76
CA ILE A 66 -23.79 -33.32 -19.04
C ILE A 66 -25.11 -33.06 -18.31
N THR A 67 -25.51 -33.96 -17.41
CA THR A 67 -26.73 -33.77 -16.61
C THR A 67 -26.54 -32.70 -15.54
N VAL A 68 -27.62 -32.01 -15.18
CA VAL A 68 -27.62 -30.99 -14.11
C VAL A 68 -27.20 -31.61 -12.77
N ALA A 69 -27.66 -32.83 -12.48
CA ALA A 69 -27.29 -33.58 -11.28
C ALA A 69 -25.77 -33.84 -11.21
N LYS A 70 -25.16 -34.30 -12.31
CA LYS A 70 -23.71 -34.54 -12.34
C LYS A 70 -22.92 -33.23 -12.25
N ARG A 71 -23.44 -32.13 -12.81
CA ARG A 71 -22.82 -30.80 -12.68
C ARG A 71 -22.82 -30.32 -11.24
N GLU A 72 -23.90 -30.53 -10.49
CA GLU A 72 -24.00 -30.21 -9.07
C GLU A 72 -23.03 -31.03 -8.23
N TYR A 73 -22.91 -32.34 -8.50
CA TYR A 73 -21.90 -33.19 -7.85
C TYR A 73 -20.47 -32.65 -8.06
N ASN A 74 -20.13 -32.29 -9.31
CA ASN A 74 -18.82 -31.72 -9.64
C ASN A 74 -18.56 -30.40 -8.89
N ARG A 75 -19.58 -29.54 -8.72
CA ARG A 75 -19.45 -28.30 -7.95
C ARG A 75 -19.18 -28.58 -6.47
N VAL A 76 -19.88 -29.53 -5.86
CA VAL A 76 -19.64 -29.93 -4.46
C VAL A 76 -18.22 -30.47 -4.28
N ALA A 77 -17.73 -31.30 -5.21
CA ALA A 77 -16.35 -31.78 -5.17
C ALA A 77 -15.33 -30.62 -5.26
N LYS A 78 -15.60 -29.62 -6.10
CA LYS A 78 -14.78 -28.41 -6.22
C LYS A 78 -14.85 -27.49 -5.00
N LEU A 79 -16.00 -27.42 -4.35
CA LEU A 79 -16.19 -26.71 -3.09
C LEU A 79 -15.36 -27.35 -1.97
N ARG A 80 -15.40 -28.69 -1.84
CA ARG A 80 -14.56 -29.44 -0.89
C ARG A 80 -13.07 -29.22 -1.11
N GLN A 81 -12.62 -29.16 -2.38
CA GLN A 81 -11.23 -28.84 -2.71
C GLN A 81 -10.82 -27.44 -2.20
N LEU A 82 -11.69 -26.44 -2.33
CA LEU A 82 -11.43 -25.09 -1.81
C LEU A 82 -11.43 -25.05 -0.27
N GLN A 83 -12.34 -25.78 0.38
CA GLN A 83 -12.36 -25.91 1.84
C GLN A 83 -11.07 -26.53 2.40
N GLN A 84 -10.42 -27.42 1.64
CA GLN A 84 -9.12 -28.00 1.95
C GLN A 84 -7.92 -27.10 1.57
N LEU A 85 -8.15 -25.80 1.34
CA LEU A 85 -7.13 -24.83 0.92
C LEU A 85 -6.41 -25.18 -0.40
N LYS A 86 -6.96 -26.08 -1.21
CA LYS A 86 -6.46 -26.35 -2.56
C LYS A 86 -6.96 -25.25 -3.51
N LEU A 87 -6.21 -24.98 -4.59
CA LEU A 87 -6.54 -23.94 -5.57
C LEU A 87 -7.06 -24.54 -6.90
N PRO A 88 -8.25 -25.15 -6.94
CA PRO A 88 -8.77 -25.73 -8.16
C PRO A 88 -9.18 -24.63 -9.17
N LYS A 89 -9.07 -24.97 -10.46
CA LYS A 89 -9.69 -24.19 -11.54
C LYS A 89 -11.20 -24.39 -11.49
N THR A 90 -11.94 -23.35 -11.08
CA THR A 90 -13.38 -23.40 -10.78
C THR A 90 -14.09 -22.12 -11.22
N GLU A 91 -15.41 -22.18 -11.37
CA GLU A 91 -16.27 -21.02 -11.62
C GLU A 91 -16.09 -19.98 -10.50
N SER A 92 -16.15 -18.70 -10.86
CA SER A 92 -16.05 -17.59 -9.90
C SER A 92 -17.11 -17.69 -8.78
N ALA A 93 -18.32 -18.15 -9.11
CA ALA A 93 -19.42 -18.34 -8.16
C ALA A 93 -19.12 -19.35 -7.04
N ILE A 94 -18.33 -20.40 -7.31
CA ILE A 94 -17.97 -21.42 -6.30
C ILE A 94 -17.09 -20.82 -5.21
N ARG A 95 -16.22 -19.87 -5.57
CA ARG A 95 -15.41 -19.13 -4.59
C ARG A 95 -16.30 -18.23 -3.73
N TYR A 96 -17.29 -17.57 -4.32
CA TYR A 96 -18.26 -16.78 -3.57
C TYR A 96 -19.04 -17.67 -2.58
N TRP A 97 -19.54 -18.82 -3.04
CA TRP A 97 -20.30 -19.73 -2.18
C TRP A 97 -19.45 -20.34 -1.06
N ASN A 98 -18.16 -20.58 -1.30
CA ASN A 98 -17.21 -20.98 -0.28
C ASN A 98 -16.98 -19.87 0.75
N ASP A 99 -16.64 -18.67 0.29
CA ASP A 99 -16.30 -17.55 1.17
C ASP A 99 -17.50 -17.08 2.01
N SER A 100 -18.70 -17.14 1.44
CA SER A 100 -19.95 -16.75 2.12
C SER A 100 -20.65 -17.91 2.83
N GLN A 101 -20.18 -19.15 2.70
CA GLN A 101 -20.81 -20.36 3.25
C GLN A 101 -22.30 -20.49 2.89
N THR A 102 -22.68 -20.10 1.66
CA THR A 102 -24.08 -20.06 1.22
C THR A 102 -24.46 -21.09 0.18
N TYR A 103 -23.55 -21.98 -0.25
CA TYR A 103 -23.80 -22.95 -1.34
C TYR A 103 -25.13 -23.72 -1.17
N GLN A 104 -25.38 -24.20 0.06
CA GLN A 104 -26.54 -25.03 0.40
C GLN A 104 -27.87 -24.25 0.38
N HIS A 105 -27.83 -22.92 0.41
CA HIS A 105 -29.04 -22.09 0.35
C HIS A 105 -29.51 -21.84 -1.10
N TYR A 106 -28.79 -22.33 -2.11
CA TYR A 106 -29.14 -22.16 -3.51
C TYR A 106 -29.73 -23.43 -4.10
N SER A 107 -30.95 -23.32 -4.62
CA SER A 107 -31.63 -24.40 -5.34
C SER A 107 -31.50 -24.22 -6.85
N THR A 108 -31.32 -25.33 -7.58
CA THR A 108 -31.18 -25.32 -9.03
C THR A 108 -32.54 -25.54 -9.70
N ILE A 109 -32.90 -24.64 -10.62
CA ILE A 109 -34.12 -24.65 -11.43
C ILE A 109 -33.70 -24.77 -12.90
N LEU A 110 -34.19 -25.78 -13.60
CA LEU A 110 -33.91 -26.01 -15.02
C LEU A 110 -34.76 -25.08 -15.90
N LEU A 111 -34.12 -24.28 -16.74
CA LEU A 111 -34.80 -23.30 -17.60
C LEU A 111 -35.13 -23.86 -18.98
N SER A 112 -34.16 -24.50 -19.65
CA SER A 112 -34.32 -25.01 -21.01
C SER A 112 -33.34 -26.15 -21.29
N GLN A 113 -33.66 -26.93 -22.33
CA GLN A 113 -32.84 -28.02 -22.86
C GLN A 113 -32.60 -27.78 -24.35
N HIS A 114 -31.45 -28.22 -24.85
CA HIS A 114 -31.04 -28.04 -26.23
C HIS A 114 -30.43 -29.31 -26.79
N TRP A 115 -30.49 -29.43 -28.12
CA TRP A 115 -29.84 -30.53 -28.85
C TRP A 115 -28.31 -30.44 -28.77
N GLU A 116 -27.76 -29.23 -28.98
CA GLU A 116 -26.32 -28.99 -28.90
C GLU A 116 -25.94 -28.13 -27.70
N TYR A 117 -24.80 -28.43 -27.07
CA TYR A 117 -24.32 -27.66 -25.93
C TYR A 117 -24.03 -26.19 -26.27
N ILE A 118 -23.65 -25.90 -27.52
CA ILE A 118 -23.38 -24.52 -27.96
C ILE A 118 -24.63 -23.64 -27.89
N ASP A 119 -25.81 -24.22 -28.09
CA ASP A 119 -27.09 -23.53 -27.96
C ASP A 119 -27.39 -23.19 -26.50
N ALA A 120 -27.22 -24.16 -25.61
CA ALA A 120 -27.37 -23.97 -24.17
C ALA A 120 -26.42 -22.87 -23.66
N TRP A 121 -25.18 -22.87 -24.13
CA TRP A 121 -24.18 -21.91 -23.69
C TRP A 121 -24.41 -20.49 -24.21
N ALA A 122 -24.91 -20.37 -25.44
CA ALA A 122 -25.33 -19.09 -26.02
C ALA A 122 -26.58 -18.52 -25.33
N GLU A 123 -27.51 -19.39 -24.93
CA GLU A 123 -28.66 -18.99 -24.12
C GLU A 123 -28.24 -18.54 -22.71
N GLU A 124 -27.35 -19.28 -22.03
CA GLU A 124 -26.79 -18.89 -20.72
C GLU A 124 -26.27 -17.45 -20.77
N HIS A 125 -25.44 -17.09 -21.76
CA HIS A 125 -24.85 -15.75 -21.85
C HIS A 125 -25.87 -14.67 -22.24
N SER A 126 -26.85 -15.02 -23.04
CA SER A 126 -27.98 -14.13 -23.35
C SER A 126 -28.79 -13.82 -22.08
N LEU A 127 -29.01 -14.82 -21.23
CA LEU A 127 -29.67 -14.67 -19.93
C LEU A 127 -28.80 -13.92 -18.93
N ILE A 128 -27.49 -14.17 -18.85
CA ILE A 128 -26.57 -13.38 -18.00
C ILE A 128 -26.61 -11.90 -18.39
N GLN A 129 -26.67 -11.58 -19.68
CA GLN A 129 -26.78 -10.22 -20.16
C GLN A 129 -28.16 -9.57 -19.88
N ARG A 130 -29.25 -10.36 -19.95
CA ARG A 130 -30.63 -9.89 -19.74
C ARG A 130 -31.02 -9.81 -18.26
N TRP A 131 -30.62 -10.77 -17.44
CA TRP A 131 -31.04 -10.91 -16.04
C TRP A 131 -30.01 -10.32 -15.05
N GLN A 132 -28.77 -10.11 -15.49
CA GLN A 132 -27.66 -9.55 -14.70
C GLN A 132 -27.45 -10.27 -13.35
N PRO A 133 -27.31 -11.61 -13.37
CA PRO A 133 -27.07 -12.40 -12.16
C PRO A 133 -25.75 -12.00 -11.50
N LYS A 134 -25.80 -11.60 -10.23
CA LYS A 134 -24.64 -11.15 -9.44
C LYS A 134 -23.57 -12.21 -9.30
N LEU A 135 -23.92 -13.50 -9.41
CA LEU A 135 -22.96 -14.59 -9.24
C LEU A 135 -22.26 -15.02 -10.53
N ASN A 136 -22.63 -14.47 -11.69
CA ASN A 136 -21.92 -14.72 -12.96
C ASN A 136 -20.90 -13.62 -13.28
N TYR A 137 -19.89 -13.97 -14.08
CA TYR A 137 -18.99 -12.99 -14.67
C TYR A 137 -19.75 -12.06 -15.65
N PRO A 138 -19.44 -10.75 -15.72
CA PRO A 138 -18.47 -10.00 -14.91
C PRO A 138 -18.99 -9.52 -13.55
N TYR A 139 -20.28 -9.69 -13.23
CA TYR A 139 -20.93 -9.10 -12.06
C TYR A 139 -20.36 -9.62 -10.73
N VAL A 140 -20.02 -10.90 -10.68
CA VAL A 140 -19.45 -11.58 -9.50
C VAL A 140 -18.12 -10.99 -9.05
N THR A 141 -17.40 -10.29 -9.92
CA THR A 141 -16.15 -9.60 -9.56
C THR A 141 -16.37 -8.44 -8.58
N LYS A 142 -17.58 -7.88 -8.50
CA LYS A 142 -17.95 -6.88 -7.50
C LYS A 142 -18.15 -7.49 -6.11
N GLU A 143 -18.54 -8.76 -6.08
CA GLU A 143 -18.82 -9.51 -4.84
C GLU A 143 -17.56 -10.23 -4.35
N LEU A 144 -16.68 -10.69 -5.25
CA LEU A 144 -15.43 -11.43 -4.96
C LEU A 144 -14.21 -10.54 -4.64
N VAL A 145 -14.39 -9.37 -4.03
CA VAL A 145 -13.28 -8.45 -3.76
C VAL A 145 -12.51 -8.89 -2.51
N LYS A 146 -11.84 -10.04 -2.58
CA LYS A 146 -10.71 -10.43 -1.73
C LYS A 146 -9.79 -11.36 -2.54
N LYS A 147 -8.69 -10.82 -3.10
CA LYS A 147 -7.50 -11.63 -3.37
C LYS A 147 -6.56 -11.49 -2.17
N ALA A 148 -5.81 -12.54 -1.89
CA ALA A 148 -4.94 -12.73 -0.73
C ALA A 148 -3.82 -11.68 -0.50
N HIS A 149 -3.75 -10.59 -1.26
CA HIS A 149 -2.77 -9.52 -1.06
C HIS A 149 -3.43 -8.16 -1.25
N GLY A 150 -3.64 -7.43 -0.16
CA GLY A 150 -3.82 -5.98 -0.18
C GLY A 150 -5.09 -5.46 -0.85
N LEU A 151 -5.66 -4.43 -0.23
CA LEU A 151 -6.76 -3.66 -0.80
C LEU A 151 -6.31 -3.06 -2.14
N VAL A 152 -6.81 -3.57 -3.25
CA VAL A 152 -6.99 -2.73 -4.43
C VAL A 152 -8.31 -2.00 -4.19
N PRO A 153 -8.31 -0.67 -3.96
CA PRO A 153 -9.56 0.06 -3.82
C PRO A 153 -10.46 -0.23 -5.03
N LYS A 154 -11.78 -0.26 -4.84
CA LYS A 154 -12.78 -0.11 -5.93
C LYS A 154 -12.39 1.00 -6.93
N HIS A 155 -11.54 1.94 -6.49
CA HIS A 155 -10.96 3.00 -7.30
C HIS A 155 -9.95 2.58 -8.40
N GLN A 156 -9.15 1.54 -8.26
CA GLN A 156 -8.14 1.19 -9.28
C GLN A 156 -8.66 0.27 -10.41
N GLN A 157 -9.93 -0.13 -10.34
CA GLN A 157 -10.64 -0.76 -11.47
C GLN A 157 -11.78 0.15 -11.95
N PRO A 158 -11.47 1.33 -12.54
CA PRO A 158 -12.49 2.27 -13.01
C PRO A 158 -13.44 1.66 -14.05
N HIS A 159 -13.04 0.58 -14.72
CA HIS A 159 -13.90 -0.21 -15.61
C HIS A 159 -15.00 -1.02 -14.89
N LEU A 160 -14.90 -1.23 -13.57
CA LEU A 160 -15.91 -1.91 -12.74
C LEU A 160 -16.82 -0.95 -11.93
N ARG A 161 -16.47 0.35 -11.84
CA ARG A 161 -17.27 1.34 -11.09
C ARG A 161 -18.59 1.69 -11.77
N HIS A 162 -18.64 1.61 -13.09
CA HIS A 162 -19.89 1.62 -13.81
C HIS A 162 -20.36 0.17 -13.93
N PRO A 163 -21.64 -0.12 -13.67
CA PRO A 163 -22.12 -1.45 -13.93
C PRO A 163 -21.83 -1.81 -15.41
N PRO A 164 -21.33 -3.03 -15.69
CA PRO A 164 -21.22 -3.54 -17.05
C PRO A 164 -22.54 -3.42 -17.83
N ASP A 165 -23.66 -3.25 -17.11
CA ASP A 165 -25.06 -3.06 -17.49
C ASP A 165 -25.33 -2.10 -18.64
N SER A 166 -24.50 -1.08 -18.82
CA SER A 166 -24.75 -0.12 -19.89
C SER A 166 -24.15 -0.57 -21.21
N LEU A 167 -22.92 -1.09 -21.24
CA LEU A 167 -22.16 -1.17 -22.48
C LEU A 167 -22.65 -2.28 -23.41
N GLY A 168 -22.93 -3.52 -22.98
CA GLY A 168 -23.45 -4.57 -23.88
C GLY A 168 -24.84 -4.25 -24.45
N ARG A 169 -25.79 -3.83 -23.60
CA ARG A 169 -27.13 -3.39 -24.04
C ARG A 169 -27.08 -2.10 -24.86
N GLN A 170 -26.30 -1.10 -24.45
CA GLN A 170 -26.10 0.12 -25.22
C GLN A 170 -25.35 -0.15 -26.52
N LEU A 171 -24.50 -1.16 -26.58
CA LEU A 171 -23.77 -1.56 -27.78
C LEU A 171 -24.74 -2.15 -28.81
N PHE A 172 -25.63 -3.05 -28.39
CA PHE A 172 -26.74 -3.51 -29.24
C PHE A 172 -27.80 -2.43 -29.52
N LYS A 173 -28.02 -1.46 -28.61
CA LYS A 173 -28.89 -0.28 -28.85
C LYS A 173 -28.24 0.69 -29.84
N LYS A 174 -26.92 0.88 -29.77
CA LYS A 174 -26.11 1.67 -30.71
C LYS A 174 -26.07 1.01 -32.08
N LEU A 175 -25.92 -0.31 -32.13
CA LEU A 175 -26.04 -1.11 -33.34
C LEU A 175 -27.42 -0.91 -33.97
N ARG A 176 -28.50 -1.15 -33.22
CA ARG A 176 -29.87 -0.96 -33.71
C ARG A 176 -30.14 0.46 -34.21
N ARG A 177 -29.75 1.49 -33.44
CA ARG A 177 -29.91 2.90 -33.86
C ARG A 177 -29.11 3.25 -35.12
N ARG A 178 -27.92 2.66 -35.29
CA ARG A 178 -27.07 2.91 -36.46
C ARG A 178 -27.57 2.19 -37.71
N VAL A 179 -28.01 0.93 -37.56
CA VAL A 179 -28.66 0.15 -38.63
C VAL A 179 -29.99 0.78 -39.02
N GLN A 180 -30.80 1.22 -38.06
CA GLN A 180 -32.07 1.92 -38.30
C GLN A 180 -31.89 3.25 -39.04
N GLY A 181 -30.76 3.94 -38.83
CA GLY A 181 -30.43 5.18 -39.55
C GLY A 181 -29.80 4.98 -40.94
N GLN A 182 -29.34 3.76 -41.28
CA GLN A 182 -28.69 3.47 -42.57
C GLN A 182 -29.55 2.59 -43.48
N ARG A 183 -30.27 1.59 -42.94
CA ARG A 183 -31.12 0.63 -43.67
C ARG A 183 -32.26 0.12 -42.76
N PRO A 184 -33.40 0.83 -42.71
CA PRO A 184 -34.51 0.51 -41.80
C PRO A 184 -35.07 -0.92 -41.93
N SER A 185 -35.06 -1.48 -43.14
CA SER A 185 -35.55 -2.84 -43.44
C SER A 185 -34.71 -3.97 -42.83
N LEU A 186 -33.45 -3.71 -42.44
CA LEU A 186 -32.54 -4.72 -41.88
C LEU A 186 -32.60 -4.83 -40.35
N VAL A 187 -33.39 -3.99 -39.68
CA VAL A 187 -33.48 -4.01 -38.20
C VAL A 187 -34.10 -5.33 -37.70
N ASN A 188 -35.03 -5.92 -38.47
CA ASN A 188 -35.66 -7.21 -38.17
C ASN A 188 -34.81 -8.42 -38.60
N ALA A 189 -33.80 -8.20 -39.47
CA ALA A 189 -32.87 -9.22 -39.96
C ALA A 189 -31.57 -9.32 -39.14
N LEU A 190 -31.41 -8.49 -38.10
CA LEU A 190 -30.26 -8.55 -37.21
C LEU A 190 -30.19 -9.92 -36.50
N PRO A 191 -29.03 -10.59 -36.48
CA PRO A 191 -28.82 -11.84 -35.75
C PRO A 191 -29.36 -11.74 -34.32
N LYS A 192 -30.22 -12.70 -33.90
CA LYS A 192 -30.65 -12.80 -32.50
C LYS A 192 -29.40 -12.79 -31.61
N GLN A 193 -29.42 -12.12 -30.46
CA GLN A 193 -28.23 -11.96 -29.59
C GLN A 193 -27.45 -13.26 -29.33
N ALA A 194 -28.16 -14.39 -29.26
CA ALA A 194 -27.59 -15.73 -29.17
C ALA A 194 -26.60 -16.07 -30.31
N GLN A 195 -26.84 -15.62 -31.55
CA GLN A 195 -25.96 -15.88 -32.69
C GLN A 195 -24.59 -15.19 -32.56
N PHE A 196 -24.54 -13.98 -31.99
CA PHE A 196 -23.26 -13.32 -31.68
C PHE A 196 -22.47 -14.09 -30.61
N TRP A 197 -23.15 -14.62 -29.60
CA TRP A 197 -22.53 -15.46 -28.58
C TRP A 197 -22.03 -16.79 -29.16
N LYS A 198 -22.81 -17.44 -30.03
CA LYS A 198 -22.37 -18.64 -30.77
C LYS A 198 -21.07 -18.38 -31.53
N LEU A 199 -20.99 -17.30 -32.32
CA LEU A 199 -19.78 -16.92 -33.03
C LEU A 199 -18.58 -16.70 -32.08
N LEU A 200 -18.80 -16.05 -30.93
CA LEU A 200 -17.75 -15.84 -29.93
C LEU A 200 -17.26 -17.14 -29.30
N TYR A 201 -18.13 -18.12 -29.06
CA TYR A 201 -17.74 -19.40 -28.51
C TYR A 201 -17.07 -20.29 -29.55
N SER A 202 -17.63 -20.38 -30.75
CA SER A 202 -17.03 -21.13 -31.87
C SER A 202 -15.64 -20.58 -32.21
N ILE A 203 -15.46 -19.26 -32.30
CA ILE A 203 -14.13 -18.67 -32.52
C ILE A 203 -13.20 -18.85 -31.32
N SER A 204 -13.72 -19.19 -30.13
CA SER A 204 -12.90 -19.49 -28.94
C SER A 204 -12.59 -20.99 -28.76
N SER A 205 -13.17 -21.86 -29.59
CA SER A 205 -12.94 -23.31 -29.61
C SER A 205 -11.51 -23.66 -30.07
N ASP A 206 -10.99 -24.83 -29.72
CA ASP A 206 -9.72 -25.34 -30.25
C ASP A 206 -9.93 -26.40 -31.33
N THR A 207 -11.15 -26.49 -31.88
CA THR A 207 -11.55 -27.47 -32.89
C THR A 207 -11.74 -26.84 -34.28
N LYS A 208 -12.11 -27.64 -35.28
CA LYS A 208 -12.48 -27.19 -36.65
C LYS A 208 -13.47 -26.01 -36.65
N GLN A 209 -14.34 -25.90 -35.64
CA GLN A 209 -15.27 -24.78 -35.49
C GLN A 209 -14.60 -23.41 -35.45
N GLU A 210 -13.39 -23.31 -34.88
CA GLU A 210 -12.63 -22.07 -34.87
C GLU A 210 -12.20 -21.68 -36.26
N PHE A 211 -11.70 -22.64 -37.03
CA PHE A 211 -11.23 -22.42 -38.40
C PHE A 211 -12.38 -21.95 -39.29
N GLU A 212 -13.54 -22.63 -39.24
CA GLU A 212 -14.70 -22.28 -40.05
C GLU A 212 -15.25 -20.89 -39.70
N VAL A 213 -15.37 -20.57 -38.40
CA VAL A 213 -15.85 -19.24 -37.98
C VAL A 213 -14.82 -18.15 -38.27
N SER A 214 -13.52 -18.42 -38.11
CA SER A 214 -12.46 -17.51 -38.52
C SER A 214 -12.48 -17.25 -40.04
N LYS A 215 -12.77 -18.26 -40.86
CA LYS A 215 -12.93 -18.15 -42.32
C LYS A 215 -14.19 -17.33 -42.66
N GLU A 216 -15.32 -17.63 -42.03
CA GLU A 216 -16.57 -16.90 -42.20
C GLU A 216 -16.40 -15.41 -41.82
N LEU A 217 -15.80 -15.12 -40.67
CA LEU A 217 -15.57 -13.75 -40.21
C LEU A 217 -14.56 -12.99 -41.07
N ARG A 218 -13.67 -13.67 -41.81
CA ARG A 218 -12.78 -13.03 -42.81
C ARG A 218 -13.47 -12.80 -44.15
N SER A 219 -14.50 -13.58 -44.47
CA SER A 219 -15.30 -13.43 -45.69
C SER A 219 -16.07 -12.10 -45.76
N GLY A 220 -16.74 -11.84 -46.88
CA GLY A 220 -17.63 -10.68 -47.06
C GLY A 220 -18.93 -10.74 -46.23
N LYS A 221 -19.24 -11.87 -45.58
CA LYS A 221 -20.49 -12.07 -44.84
C LYS A 221 -20.65 -11.16 -43.61
N HIS A 222 -19.54 -10.76 -42.98
CA HIS A 222 -19.53 -9.85 -41.83
C HIS A 222 -18.62 -8.66 -42.10
N ASP A 223 -19.11 -7.44 -41.85
CA ASP A 223 -18.32 -6.21 -42.02
C ASP A 223 -17.33 -5.99 -40.86
N ALA A 224 -16.38 -5.06 -41.05
CA ALA A 224 -15.37 -4.75 -40.04
C ALA A 224 -15.98 -4.17 -38.74
N GLU A 225 -17.12 -3.46 -38.84
CA GLU A 225 -17.85 -2.97 -37.66
C GLU A 225 -18.42 -4.11 -36.82
N THR A 226 -18.97 -5.15 -37.46
CA THR A 226 -19.49 -6.36 -36.79
C THR A 226 -18.38 -7.13 -36.07
N VAL A 227 -17.21 -7.27 -36.70
CA VAL A 227 -16.04 -7.90 -36.05
C VAL A 227 -15.55 -7.05 -34.86
N THR A 228 -15.57 -5.71 -34.99
CA THR A 228 -15.22 -4.78 -33.90
C THR A 228 -16.21 -4.89 -32.73
N LEU A 229 -17.50 -5.05 -33.03
CA LEU A 229 -18.56 -5.32 -32.07
C LEU A 229 -18.29 -6.64 -31.31
N LEU A 230 -18.03 -7.74 -32.02
CA LEU A 230 -17.65 -9.03 -31.41
C LEU A 230 -16.42 -8.88 -30.51
N TYR A 231 -15.40 -8.14 -30.94
CA TYR A 231 -14.19 -7.89 -30.16
C TYR A 231 -14.47 -7.15 -28.83
N ARG A 232 -15.45 -6.24 -28.85
CA ARG A 232 -15.90 -5.50 -27.66
C ARG A 232 -16.75 -6.39 -26.75
N LEU A 233 -17.66 -7.19 -27.31
CA LEU A 233 -18.48 -8.17 -26.60
C LEU A 233 -17.64 -9.26 -25.91
N ALA A 234 -16.52 -9.66 -26.51
CA ALA A 234 -15.61 -10.64 -25.92
C ALA A 234 -15.06 -10.22 -24.53
N ASN A 235 -15.11 -8.93 -24.15
CA ASN A 235 -14.73 -8.50 -22.80
C ASN A 235 -15.67 -9.01 -21.68
N TYR A 236 -16.87 -9.46 -22.06
CA TYR A 236 -17.87 -10.00 -21.15
C TYR A 236 -17.80 -11.52 -21.00
N MET A 237 -16.92 -12.18 -21.76
CA MET A 237 -16.66 -13.61 -21.60
C MET A 237 -15.75 -13.85 -20.39
N GLU A 238 -15.90 -15.01 -19.74
CA GLU A 238 -14.99 -15.45 -18.68
C GLU A 238 -13.66 -15.98 -19.28
N GLN A 239 -12.62 -16.08 -18.46
CA GLN A 239 -11.36 -16.72 -18.88
C GLN A 239 -11.53 -18.26 -18.90
N PRO A 240 -10.91 -19.00 -19.85
CA PRO A 240 -9.91 -18.55 -20.83
C PRO A 240 -10.48 -18.05 -22.17
N TRP A 241 -11.79 -18.21 -22.41
CA TRP A 241 -12.42 -17.96 -23.70
C TRP A 241 -12.30 -16.50 -24.15
N ARG A 242 -12.39 -15.55 -23.20
CA ARG A 242 -12.13 -14.13 -23.45
C ARG A 242 -10.80 -13.87 -24.15
N SER A 243 -9.71 -14.47 -23.67
CA SER A 243 -8.38 -14.22 -24.23
C SER A 243 -8.25 -14.84 -25.62
N LYS A 244 -8.78 -16.05 -25.80
CA LYS A 244 -8.79 -16.76 -27.09
C LYS A 244 -9.59 -16.00 -28.15
N ALA A 245 -10.83 -15.65 -27.85
CA ALA A 245 -11.71 -14.88 -28.74
C ALA A 245 -11.06 -13.55 -29.14
N ARG A 246 -10.51 -12.79 -28.17
CA ARG A 246 -9.86 -11.51 -28.45
C ARG A 246 -8.59 -11.67 -29.30
N ALA A 247 -7.79 -12.71 -29.08
CA ALA A 247 -6.59 -12.96 -29.88
C ALA A 247 -6.94 -13.30 -31.34
N ARG A 248 -7.97 -14.13 -31.55
CA ARG A 248 -8.40 -14.56 -32.89
C ARG A 248 -9.16 -13.46 -33.64
N LEU A 249 -10.08 -12.75 -32.98
CA LEU A 249 -10.76 -11.58 -33.55
C LEU A 249 -9.78 -10.46 -33.92
N ARG A 250 -8.66 -10.31 -33.19
CA ARG A 250 -7.59 -9.38 -33.57
C ARG A 250 -6.99 -9.75 -34.93
N LYS A 251 -6.72 -11.04 -35.18
CA LYS A 251 -6.22 -11.52 -36.48
C LYS A 251 -7.23 -11.27 -37.60
N VAL A 252 -8.53 -11.46 -37.32
CA VAL A 252 -9.60 -11.15 -38.29
C VAL A 252 -9.66 -9.65 -38.62
N LEU A 253 -9.58 -8.77 -37.62
CA LEU A 253 -9.53 -7.31 -37.86
C LEU A 253 -8.29 -6.90 -38.66
N GLN A 254 -7.14 -7.50 -38.39
CA GLN A 254 -5.91 -7.27 -39.17
C GLN A 254 -6.08 -7.70 -40.62
N PHE A 255 -6.66 -8.87 -40.87
CA PHE A 255 -6.94 -9.35 -42.22
C PHE A 255 -7.89 -8.41 -42.99
N LYS A 256 -8.87 -7.82 -42.30
CA LYS A 256 -9.80 -6.84 -42.88
C LYS A 256 -9.23 -5.41 -42.97
N ASN A 257 -7.95 -5.19 -42.67
CA ASN A 257 -7.32 -3.87 -42.60
C ASN A 257 -8.08 -2.87 -41.69
N ALA A 258 -8.71 -3.38 -40.63
CA ALA A 258 -9.52 -2.58 -39.71
C ALA A 258 -8.75 -2.22 -38.42
N SER A 259 -9.03 -1.03 -37.88
CA SER A 259 -8.41 -0.56 -36.63
C SER A 259 -8.78 -1.43 -35.44
N ILE A 260 -7.76 -1.93 -34.73
CA ILE A 260 -7.96 -2.74 -33.53
C ILE A 260 -8.23 -1.86 -32.30
N PRO A 261 -9.34 -2.04 -31.56
CA PRO A 261 -9.60 -1.32 -30.33
C PRO A 261 -8.51 -1.56 -29.27
N LYS A 262 -7.84 -0.49 -28.82
CA LYS A 262 -6.89 -0.54 -27.70
C LYS A 262 -7.63 -0.50 -26.36
N HIS A 263 -6.92 -0.64 -25.25
CA HIS A 263 -7.51 -0.39 -23.94
C HIS A 263 -7.75 1.12 -23.77
N ASN A 264 -8.82 1.52 -23.09
CA ASN A 264 -9.07 2.94 -22.86
C ASN A 264 -8.06 3.51 -21.86
N LYS A 265 -7.32 4.55 -22.27
CA LYS A 265 -6.31 5.23 -21.44
C LYS A 265 -6.80 6.63 -21.02
N PRO A 266 -6.80 6.98 -19.71
CA PRO A 266 -7.15 8.32 -19.25
C PRO A 266 -6.09 9.36 -19.66
N LEU A 267 -6.48 10.64 -19.75
CA LEU A 267 -5.54 11.73 -19.95
C LEU A 267 -4.83 12.03 -18.61
N LYS A 268 -3.50 11.92 -18.57
CA LYS A 268 -2.70 12.16 -17.36
C LYS A 268 -2.01 13.52 -17.44
N VAL A 269 -2.47 14.52 -16.70
CA VAL A 269 -1.95 15.90 -16.73
C VAL A 269 -1.92 16.54 -15.33
N PRO A 270 -0.97 17.45 -15.05
CA PRO A 270 -0.92 18.14 -13.77
C PRO A 270 -2.07 19.12 -13.65
N LEU A 271 -2.86 19.06 -12.58
CA LEU A 271 -4.02 19.95 -12.43
C LEU A 271 -3.60 21.37 -12.05
N LEU A 272 -4.33 22.36 -12.56
CA LEU A 272 -4.20 23.76 -12.15
C LEU A 272 -4.89 23.99 -10.79
N ALA A 273 -4.63 25.15 -10.18
CA ALA A 273 -5.06 25.47 -8.81
C ALA A 273 -6.59 25.51 -8.59
N HIS A 274 -7.38 25.80 -9.62
CA HIS A 274 -8.83 25.94 -9.47
C HIS A 274 -9.54 24.58 -9.53
N ALA A 275 -10.51 24.36 -8.65
CA ALA A 275 -11.19 23.07 -8.49
C ALA A 275 -11.94 22.58 -9.74
N SER A 276 -12.40 23.50 -10.59
CA SER A 276 -13.13 23.19 -11.82
C SER A 276 -12.27 22.61 -12.96
N HIS A 277 -10.94 22.73 -12.89
CA HIS A 277 -10.02 22.35 -13.98
C HIS A 277 -10.23 20.92 -14.47
N ARG A 278 -10.32 19.96 -13.54
CA ARG A 278 -10.54 18.54 -13.88
C ARG A 278 -11.82 18.38 -14.69
N THR A 279 -12.93 18.90 -14.17
CA THR A 279 -14.26 18.80 -14.81
C THR A 279 -14.29 19.51 -16.17
N ASN A 280 -13.59 20.64 -16.32
CA ASN A 280 -13.48 21.36 -17.58
C ASN A 280 -12.74 20.56 -18.65
N ILE A 281 -11.62 19.90 -18.30
CA ILE A 281 -10.93 18.98 -19.20
C ILE A 281 -11.86 17.82 -19.59
N GLU A 282 -12.57 17.19 -18.64
CA GLU A 282 -13.49 16.09 -18.96
C GLU A 282 -14.57 16.52 -19.94
N LYS A 283 -15.14 17.73 -19.77
CA LYS A 283 -16.13 18.32 -20.69
C LYS A 283 -15.53 18.56 -22.07
N HIS A 284 -14.29 19.08 -22.14
CA HIS A 284 -13.57 19.30 -23.39
C HIS A 284 -13.34 17.99 -24.15
N LEU A 285 -12.86 16.93 -23.47
CA LEU A 285 -12.65 15.60 -24.06
C LEU A 285 -13.95 14.96 -24.58
N VAL A 286 -15.06 15.14 -23.85
CA VAL A 286 -16.38 14.66 -24.29
C VAL A 286 -16.82 15.38 -25.56
N ARG A 287 -16.65 16.71 -25.62
CA ARG A 287 -16.97 17.52 -26.82
C ARG A 287 -16.15 17.05 -28.02
N LEU A 288 -14.84 16.95 -27.84
CA LEU A 288 -13.91 16.50 -28.87
C LEU A 288 -14.27 15.12 -29.43
N SER A 289 -14.58 14.16 -28.54
CA SER A 289 -14.97 12.80 -28.91
C SER A 289 -16.32 12.74 -29.64
N ARG A 290 -17.24 13.69 -29.36
CA ARG A 290 -18.53 13.79 -30.05
C ARG A 290 -18.35 14.35 -31.46
N THR A 291 -17.58 15.42 -31.62
CA THR A 291 -17.31 16.07 -32.91
C THR A 291 -16.61 15.11 -33.88
N HIS A 292 -15.64 14.35 -33.39
CA HIS A 292 -14.84 13.42 -34.20
C HIS A 292 -15.36 11.98 -34.20
N ARG A 293 -16.64 11.76 -33.86
CA ARG A 293 -17.20 10.41 -33.76
C ARG A 293 -17.10 9.59 -35.05
N HIS A 294 -17.06 10.25 -36.20
CA HIS A 294 -17.02 9.64 -37.53
C HIS A 294 -15.65 9.02 -37.89
N VAL A 295 -14.55 9.53 -37.32
CA VAL A 295 -13.19 9.01 -37.52
C VAL A 295 -12.73 8.03 -36.43
N LEU A 296 -13.45 7.97 -35.31
CA LEU A 296 -13.12 7.08 -34.20
C LEU A 296 -13.58 5.64 -34.47
N ILE A 297 -12.88 4.68 -33.84
CA ILE A 297 -13.20 3.25 -33.97
C ILE A 297 -14.65 3.01 -33.52
N PRO A 298 -15.49 2.38 -34.38
CA PRO A 298 -16.87 2.06 -34.06
C PRO A 298 -16.99 1.37 -32.70
N TYR A 299 -17.95 1.84 -31.90
CA TYR A 299 -18.24 1.29 -30.57
C TYR A 299 -17.11 1.38 -29.51
N HIS A 300 -16.02 2.07 -29.82
CA HIS A 300 -14.86 2.23 -28.96
C HIS A 300 -14.49 3.71 -28.82
N LEU A 301 -15.29 4.44 -28.02
CA LEU A 301 -15.02 5.85 -27.73
C LEU A 301 -13.96 6.01 -26.61
N PRO A 302 -13.10 7.04 -26.72
CA PRO A 302 -12.15 7.40 -25.67
C PRO A 302 -12.84 7.65 -24.32
N THR A 303 -12.13 7.40 -23.23
CA THR A 303 -12.63 7.74 -21.89
C THR A 303 -12.55 9.23 -21.64
N LYS A 304 -13.54 9.78 -20.93
CA LYS A 304 -13.50 11.17 -20.43
C LYS A 304 -12.64 11.34 -19.17
N THR A 305 -12.22 10.25 -18.55
CA THR A 305 -11.52 10.26 -17.27
C THR A 305 -10.17 10.95 -17.38
N VAL A 306 -9.92 11.87 -16.45
CA VAL A 306 -8.63 12.55 -16.27
C VAL A 306 -7.95 12.03 -15.01
N GLN A 307 -6.64 11.80 -15.11
CA GLN A 307 -5.78 11.42 -14.00
C GLN A 307 -4.81 12.57 -13.70
N GLU A 308 -4.67 12.91 -12.43
CA GLU A 308 -3.74 13.95 -12.01
C GLU A 308 -2.29 13.43 -12.10
N ALA A 309 -1.44 14.22 -12.76
CA ALA A 309 0.00 14.02 -12.74
C ALA A 309 0.61 14.75 -11.54
N THR A 310 1.71 14.21 -11.01
CA THR A 310 2.43 14.81 -9.89
C THR A 310 3.06 16.14 -10.28
N HIS A 311 2.95 17.12 -9.38
CA HIS A 311 3.71 18.36 -9.44
C HIS A 311 5.12 18.12 -8.85
N PRO A 312 6.15 18.84 -9.32
CA PRO A 312 7.49 18.73 -8.75
C PRO A 312 7.51 19.21 -7.29
N SER A 313 8.36 18.58 -6.47
CA SER A 313 8.60 18.97 -5.08
C SER A 313 9.69 20.03 -4.96
N LEU A 314 9.68 20.78 -3.85
CA LEU A 314 10.64 21.85 -3.60
C LEU A 314 12.09 21.37 -3.57
N GLN A 315 12.36 20.19 -3.01
CA GLN A 315 13.70 19.59 -2.99
C GLN A 315 14.32 19.46 -4.38
N GLN A 316 13.52 19.24 -5.43
CA GLN A 316 14.00 19.12 -6.81
C GLN A 316 14.52 20.45 -7.39
N VAL A 317 14.20 21.58 -6.74
CA VAL A 317 14.56 22.93 -7.20
C VAL A 317 15.49 23.61 -6.21
N LEU A 318 15.25 23.45 -4.91
CA LEU A 318 16.00 24.17 -3.87
C LEU A 318 17.32 23.49 -3.52
N TRP A 319 17.39 22.16 -3.51
CA TRP A 319 18.64 21.48 -3.15
C TRP A 319 19.72 21.72 -4.20
N ASN A 320 20.86 22.24 -3.75
CA ASN A 320 21.98 22.60 -4.60
C ASN A 320 23.32 21.96 -4.18
N HIS A 321 23.33 21.20 -3.07
CA HIS A 321 24.53 20.59 -2.50
C HIS A 321 25.34 19.76 -3.50
N ASN A 322 24.70 18.86 -4.25
CA ASN A 322 25.40 17.97 -5.18
C ASN A 322 26.15 18.77 -6.25
N ARG A 323 25.47 19.73 -6.86
CA ARG A 323 26.08 20.56 -7.90
C ARG A 323 27.26 21.34 -7.35
N LYS A 324 27.09 22.03 -6.22
CA LYS A 324 28.12 22.91 -5.67
C LYS A 324 29.34 22.16 -5.14
N VAL A 325 29.12 21.05 -4.46
CA VAL A 325 30.20 20.26 -3.84
C VAL A 325 30.95 19.42 -4.88
N THR A 326 30.26 18.95 -5.92
CA THR A 326 30.91 18.24 -7.04
C THR A 326 31.70 19.20 -7.92
N ASP A 327 31.09 20.32 -8.33
CA ASP A 327 31.70 21.25 -9.29
C ASP A 327 32.96 21.93 -8.71
N MET A 328 33.02 22.13 -7.38
CA MET A 328 34.11 22.86 -6.73
C MET A 328 35.24 21.96 -6.17
N GLY A 329 34.98 20.65 -5.99
CA GLY A 329 35.97 19.66 -5.58
C GLY A 329 36.51 19.79 -4.15
N ARG A 330 37.48 18.93 -3.79
CA ARG A 330 38.11 18.89 -2.44
C ARG A 330 38.86 20.16 -2.08
N HIS A 331 39.36 20.87 -3.09
CA HIS A 331 40.15 22.10 -2.94
C HIS A 331 39.29 23.36 -2.92
N TRP A 332 37.98 23.22 -2.76
CA TRP A 332 37.10 24.37 -2.65
C TRP A 332 37.53 25.23 -1.45
N LYS A 333 38.12 26.38 -1.76
CA LYS A 333 38.32 27.49 -0.83
C LYS A 333 37.19 28.48 -1.08
N PRO A 334 36.14 28.51 -0.25
CA PRO A 334 35.09 29.50 -0.42
C PRO A 334 35.70 30.90 -0.31
N THR A 335 35.20 31.84 -1.11
CA THR A 335 35.44 33.27 -0.92
C THR A 335 35.20 33.67 0.54
N GLU A 336 35.75 34.81 1.00
CA GLU A 336 35.53 35.31 2.36
C GLU A 336 34.08 35.10 2.83
N CYS A 337 33.90 34.44 3.99
CA CYS A 337 32.57 34.07 4.48
C CYS A 337 31.68 35.30 4.61
N GLN A 338 30.59 35.32 3.84
CA GLN A 338 29.59 36.41 3.86
C GLN A 338 28.56 36.24 5.00
N CYS A 339 28.88 35.39 5.98
CA CYS A 339 27.96 34.99 7.06
C CYS A 339 27.57 36.20 7.92
N ALA A 340 28.51 37.10 8.21
CA ALA A 340 28.23 38.33 8.93
C ALA A 340 27.19 39.22 8.21
N LYS A 341 27.24 39.30 6.86
CA LYS A 341 26.24 40.05 6.08
C LYS A 341 24.88 39.35 6.11
N PHE A 342 24.87 38.02 5.96
CA PHE A 342 23.65 37.22 6.01
C PHE A 342 22.95 37.32 7.37
N ILE A 343 23.70 37.27 8.47
CA ILE A 343 23.17 37.40 9.84
C ILE A 343 22.56 38.79 10.06
N LYS A 344 23.20 39.86 9.54
CA LYS A 344 22.62 41.22 9.59
C LYS A 344 21.27 41.31 8.86
N GLN A 345 21.14 40.63 7.72
CA GLN A 345 19.89 40.59 6.95
C GLN A 345 18.83 39.67 7.58
N HIS A 346 19.28 38.62 8.27
CA HIS A 346 18.42 37.64 8.92
C HIS A 346 18.84 37.40 10.39
N PRO A 347 18.49 38.32 11.31
CA PRO A 347 18.91 38.25 12.72
C PRO A 347 18.45 37.00 13.49
N ARG A 348 17.45 36.28 12.98
CA ARG A 348 16.93 35.03 13.57
C ARG A 348 17.63 33.77 13.05
N ALA A 349 18.58 33.90 12.13
CA ALA A 349 19.30 32.76 11.59
C ALA A 349 20.14 32.07 12.69
N GLN A 350 20.08 30.74 12.75
CA GLN A 350 20.95 29.93 13.58
C GLN A 350 22.39 29.97 13.07
N VAL A 351 23.32 30.08 14.00
CA VAL A 351 24.75 30.17 13.73
C VAL A 351 25.55 29.17 14.57
N HIS A 352 26.67 28.73 14.02
CA HIS A 352 27.65 27.88 14.70
C HIS A 352 29.05 28.41 14.37
N GLU A 353 29.82 28.78 15.39
CA GLU A 353 31.18 29.32 15.24
C GLU A 353 31.25 30.50 14.23
N GLY A 354 30.26 31.39 14.27
CA GLY A 354 30.17 32.53 13.36
C GLY A 354 29.67 32.21 11.94
N HIS A 355 29.39 30.95 11.63
CA HIS A 355 28.87 30.50 10.33
C HIS A 355 27.37 30.18 10.38
N VAL A 356 26.67 30.44 9.27
CA VAL A 356 25.22 30.18 9.14
C VAL A 356 24.95 28.67 9.04
N VAL A 357 24.05 28.16 9.88
CA VAL A 357 23.53 26.79 9.88
C VAL A 357 22.03 26.79 10.20
N THR A 358 21.21 27.33 9.30
CA THR A 358 19.85 27.75 9.65
C THR A 358 18.77 27.09 8.81
N GLY A 359 17.61 26.83 9.40
CA GLY A 359 16.42 26.38 8.67
C GLY A 359 15.74 27.53 7.93
N LEU A 360 15.11 27.26 6.79
CA LEU A 360 14.41 28.27 5.98
C LEU A 360 13.31 29.00 6.79
N GLU A 361 12.67 28.31 7.73
CA GLU A 361 11.63 28.84 8.60
C GLU A 361 12.11 29.94 9.56
N THR A 362 13.41 30.00 9.82
CA THR A 362 14.02 31.02 10.68
C THR A 362 14.29 32.35 9.95
N LEU A 363 14.25 32.35 8.61
CA LEU A 363 14.54 33.55 7.83
C LEU A 363 13.41 34.58 7.95
N GLN A 364 13.80 35.85 7.93
CA GLN A 364 12.84 36.95 7.84
C GLN A 364 12.35 37.08 6.39
N LEU A 365 11.26 36.38 6.07
CA LEU A 365 10.65 36.39 4.74
C LEU A 365 9.67 37.57 4.58
N PRO A 366 9.64 38.26 3.42
CA PRO A 366 8.63 39.27 3.12
C PRO A 366 7.21 38.71 3.18
N HIS A 367 6.21 39.57 3.42
CA HIS A 367 4.80 39.15 3.52
C HIS A 367 4.34 38.34 2.29
N THR A 368 4.83 38.67 1.09
CA THR A 368 4.51 37.97 -0.16
C THR A 368 5.00 36.51 -0.22
N HIS A 369 5.88 36.09 0.70
CA HIS A 369 6.48 34.76 0.77
C HIS A 369 6.08 33.99 2.02
N GLN A 370 5.03 34.42 2.75
CA GLN A 370 4.54 33.75 3.97
C GLN A 370 4.21 32.27 3.76
N THR A 371 3.86 31.86 2.54
CA THR A 371 3.60 30.46 2.19
C THR A 371 4.78 29.53 2.48
N PHE A 372 6.02 30.05 2.65
CA PHE A 372 7.21 29.25 3.01
C PHE A 372 7.44 29.04 4.50
N ARG A 373 6.68 29.68 5.40
CA ARG A 373 6.91 29.59 6.85
C ARG A 373 6.69 28.19 7.44
N SER A 374 5.90 27.34 6.81
CA SER A 374 5.51 26.01 7.30
C SER A 374 5.74 24.92 6.25
N VAL A 375 6.81 25.05 5.47
CA VAL A 375 7.05 24.22 4.28
C VAL A 375 8.15 23.21 4.49
N SER A 376 7.87 21.99 4.05
CA SER A 376 8.81 20.89 3.88
C SER A 376 9.40 20.86 2.48
N ALA A 377 10.63 20.34 2.37
CA ALA A 377 11.29 20.01 1.11
C ALA A 377 10.44 19.10 0.19
N GLY A 378 9.56 18.28 0.76
CA GLY A 378 8.65 17.39 0.03
C GLY A 378 7.43 18.08 -0.58
N ASN A 379 7.08 19.30 -0.18
CA ASN A 379 5.89 19.98 -0.68
C ASN A 379 5.97 20.21 -2.19
N ALA A 380 4.85 19.94 -2.88
CA ALA A 380 4.73 20.17 -4.31
C ALA A 380 4.43 21.64 -4.63
N PHE A 381 4.88 22.10 -5.80
CA PHE A 381 4.65 23.47 -6.26
C PHE A 381 4.20 23.53 -7.73
N TYR A 382 3.48 24.60 -8.10
CA TYR A 382 3.08 24.82 -9.49
C TYR A 382 4.26 25.28 -10.34
N SER A 383 4.60 24.49 -11.35
CA SER A 383 5.62 24.82 -12.36
C SER A 383 5.27 26.08 -13.18
N SER A 384 6.24 26.57 -13.96
CA SER A 384 5.99 27.70 -14.88
C SER A 384 4.92 27.38 -15.92
N LYS A 385 4.21 28.40 -16.42
CA LYS A 385 3.20 28.29 -17.49
C LYS A 385 3.71 27.46 -18.67
N GLN A 386 4.91 27.78 -19.17
CA GLN A 386 5.53 27.11 -20.31
C GLN A 386 5.75 25.62 -20.05
N ARG A 387 6.23 25.26 -18.85
CA ARG A 387 6.47 23.86 -18.49
C ARG A 387 5.17 23.07 -18.37
N ILE A 388 4.16 23.66 -17.74
CA ILE A 388 2.84 23.03 -17.58
C ILE A 388 2.15 22.90 -18.95
N LYS A 389 2.19 23.94 -19.80
CA LYS A 389 1.62 23.90 -21.16
C LYS A 389 2.23 22.79 -21.99
N ARG A 390 3.56 22.71 -22.02
CA ARG A 390 4.29 21.64 -22.73
C ARG A 390 3.90 20.25 -22.23
N GLN A 391 3.81 20.05 -20.90
CA GLN A 391 3.38 18.77 -20.34
C GLN A 391 1.95 18.41 -20.75
N HIS A 392 1.02 19.36 -20.75
CA HIS A 392 -0.35 19.15 -21.22
C HIS A 392 -0.37 18.76 -22.70
N GLN A 393 0.33 19.52 -23.55
CA GLN A 393 0.42 19.26 -24.99
C GLN A 393 0.99 17.87 -25.30
N GLU A 394 2.12 17.51 -24.68
CA GLU A 394 2.77 16.20 -24.90
C GLU A 394 1.85 15.04 -24.47
N GLN A 395 1.19 15.16 -23.32
CA GLN A 395 0.29 14.11 -22.82
C GLN A 395 -0.99 14.03 -23.65
N PHE A 396 -1.52 15.17 -24.09
CA PHE A 396 -2.68 15.24 -24.96
C PHE A 396 -2.39 14.63 -26.34
N GLN A 397 -1.26 14.96 -26.97
CA GLN A 397 -0.82 14.34 -28.23
C GLN A 397 -0.64 12.83 -28.10
N ARG A 398 -0.03 12.35 -27.00
CA ARG A 398 0.09 10.91 -26.71
C ARG A 398 -1.28 10.26 -26.55
N TRP A 399 -2.24 10.95 -25.92
CA TRP A 399 -3.61 10.48 -25.75
C TRP A 399 -4.34 10.40 -27.10
N LEU A 400 -4.26 11.44 -27.93
CA LEU A 400 -4.82 11.47 -29.29
C LEU A 400 -4.28 10.32 -30.15
N LYS A 401 -2.95 10.13 -30.16
CA LYS A 401 -2.28 9.05 -30.89
C LYS A 401 -2.72 7.67 -30.40
N HIS A 402 -2.92 7.49 -29.09
CA HIS A 402 -3.37 6.21 -28.52
C HIS A 402 -4.78 5.86 -28.98
N HIS A 403 -5.68 6.85 -29.03
CA HIS A 403 -7.08 6.71 -29.41
C HIS A 403 -7.36 6.89 -30.91
N GLN A 404 -6.31 7.04 -31.73
CA GLN A 404 -6.39 7.16 -33.20
C GLN A 404 -7.20 8.37 -33.68
N PHE A 405 -7.11 9.50 -32.99
CA PHE A 405 -7.60 10.77 -33.55
C PHE A 405 -6.78 11.17 -34.78
N PRO A 406 -7.37 11.89 -35.74
CA PRO A 406 -6.64 12.44 -36.87
C PRO A 406 -5.55 13.40 -36.38
N ARG A 407 -4.43 13.44 -37.10
CA ARG A 407 -3.36 14.42 -36.85
C ARG A 407 -3.76 15.77 -37.43
N ASP A 408 -4.79 16.38 -36.84
CA ASP A 408 -5.31 17.68 -37.23
C ASP A 408 -4.75 18.75 -36.29
N GLN A 409 -4.06 19.74 -36.86
CA GLN A 409 -3.48 20.84 -36.10
C GLN A 409 -4.56 21.66 -35.38
N ARG A 410 -5.76 21.76 -35.95
CA ARG A 410 -6.89 22.50 -35.36
C ARG A 410 -7.32 21.93 -34.01
N ILE A 411 -7.16 20.61 -33.79
CA ILE A 411 -7.45 19.98 -32.50
C ILE A 411 -6.45 20.42 -31.43
N LEU A 412 -5.17 20.58 -31.81
CA LEU A 412 -4.13 21.06 -30.91
C LEU A 412 -4.31 22.55 -30.60
N ASP A 413 -4.70 23.34 -31.60
CA ASP A 413 -4.93 24.78 -31.45
C ASP A 413 -6.17 25.07 -30.56
N ASP A 414 -7.24 24.29 -30.70
CA ASP A 414 -8.43 24.36 -29.82
C ASP A 414 -8.05 24.00 -28.37
N PHE A 415 -7.24 22.96 -28.17
CA PHE A 415 -6.77 22.57 -26.85
C PHE A 415 -5.83 23.62 -26.22
N ASP A 416 -4.98 24.26 -27.03
CA ASP A 416 -4.13 25.36 -26.60
C ASP A 416 -4.95 26.58 -26.18
N THR A 417 -5.98 26.92 -26.95
CA THR A 417 -6.93 28.00 -26.62
C THR A 417 -7.66 27.71 -25.31
N PHE A 418 -8.12 26.46 -25.13
CA PHE A 418 -8.70 25.99 -23.87
C PHE A 418 -7.71 26.14 -22.71
N PHE A 419 -6.44 25.72 -22.88
CA PHE A 419 -5.41 25.85 -21.83
C PHE A 419 -5.17 27.31 -21.44
N GLU A 420 -5.15 28.24 -22.41
CA GLU A 420 -4.97 29.66 -22.14
C GLU A 420 -6.12 30.25 -21.31
N GLN A 421 -7.37 29.79 -21.54
CA GLN A 421 -8.52 30.18 -20.72
C GLN A 421 -8.44 29.62 -19.30
N GLU A 422 -8.10 28.34 -19.14
CA GLU A 422 -7.93 27.72 -17.82
C GLU A 422 -6.76 28.36 -17.04
N TRP A 423 -5.70 28.78 -17.74
CA TRP A 423 -4.57 29.47 -17.11
C TRP A 423 -4.96 30.82 -16.51
N LYS A 424 -5.92 31.55 -17.09
CA LYS A 424 -6.46 32.79 -16.49
C LYS A 424 -7.13 32.48 -15.14
N HIS A 425 -7.96 31.45 -15.09
CA HIS A 425 -8.61 30.99 -13.85
C HIS A 425 -7.59 30.51 -12.82
N HIS A 426 -6.52 29.83 -13.26
CA HIS A 426 -5.41 29.44 -12.39
C HIS A 426 -4.77 30.63 -11.69
N LYS A 427 -4.46 31.71 -12.43
CA LYS A 427 -3.90 32.93 -11.84
C LYS A 427 -4.84 33.57 -10.84
N LEU A 428 -6.12 33.70 -11.18
CA LEU A 428 -7.14 34.26 -10.29
C LEU A 428 -7.28 33.46 -8.99
N GLN A 429 -7.23 32.12 -9.09
CA GLN A 429 -7.26 31.27 -7.89
C GLN A 429 -6.01 31.46 -7.03
N LEU A 430 -4.82 31.56 -7.64
CA LEU A 430 -3.58 31.79 -6.89
C LEU A 430 -3.51 33.17 -6.20
N LEU A 431 -4.24 34.17 -6.72
CA LEU A 431 -4.38 35.47 -6.06
C LEU A 431 -5.28 35.37 -4.82
N ARG A 432 -6.33 34.53 -4.86
CA ARG A 432 -7.26 34.31 -3.74
C ARG A 432 -6.70 33.38 -2.67
N GLU A 433 -6.04 32.31 -3.10
CA GLU A 433 -5.42 31.30 -2.25
C GLU A 433 -3.93 31.16 -2.62
N PRO A 434 -3.03 31.87 -1.93
CA PRO A 434 -1.60 31.77 -2.17
C PRO A 434 -1.10 30.34 -1.98
N ARG A 435 -0.46 29.78 -3.01
CA ARG A 435 0.16 28.45 -3.00
C ARG A 435 1.59 28.53 -3.52
N LEU A 436 2.37 27.48 -3.28
CA LEU A 436 3.74 27.39 -3.77
C LEU A 436 3.77 27.38 -5.31
N THR A 437 4.56 28.29 -5.87
CA THR A 437 4.77 28.41 -7.31
C THR A 437 6.25 28.49 -7.65
N HIS A 438 6.58 28.19 -8.91
CA HIS A 438 7.94 28.30 -9.42
C HIS A 438 8.51 29.72 -9.26
N ARG A 439 7.67 30.76 -9.36
CA ARG A 439 8.09 32.15 -9.14
C ARG A 439 8.52 32.35 -7.70
N LEU A 440 7.73 31.88 -6.74
CA LEU A 440 8.04 31.99 -5.31
C LEU A 440 9.32 31.20 -4.97
N ALA A 441 9.50 29.99 -5.50
CA ALA A 441 10.73 29.21 -5.31
C ALA A 441 11.98 29.93 -5.86
N LYS A 442 11.88 30.58 -7.03
CA LYS A 442 12.98 31.39 -7.59
C LYS A 442 13.29 32.61 -6.74
N ASN A 443 12.27 33.29 -6.21
CA ASN A 443 12.48 34.45 -5.36
C ASN A 443 13.20 34.07 -4.05
N ILE A 444 12.84 32.93 -3.44
CA ILE A 444 13.55 32.42 -2.26
C ILE A 444 15.01 32.10 -2.59
N LEU A 445 15.27 31.43 -3.72
CA LEU A 445 16.64 31.17 -4.16
C LEU A 445 17.44 32.45 -4.37
N ALA A 446 16.82 33.53 -4.87
CA ALA A 446 17.48 34.82 -5.05
C ALA A 446 17.75 35.57 -3.72
N MET A 447 17.07 35.22 -2.63
CA MET A 447 17.35 35.78 -1.29
C MET A 447 18.53 35.08 -0.60
N ILE A 448 18.85 33.86 -1.02
CA ILE A 448 19.96 33.09 -0.48
C ILE A 448 21.18 33.36 -1.36
N PRO A 449 22.35 33.73 -0.79
CA PRO A 449 23.55 33.94 -1.59
C PRO A 449 23.91 32.72 -2.44
N ASP A 450 24.36 32.97 -3.67
CA ASP A 450 24.59 31.95 -4.70
C ASP A 450 25.67 30.92 -4.34
N ASP A 451 26.46 31.15 -3.30
CA ASP A 451 27.50 30.25 -2.76
C ASP A 451 26.98 29.33 -1.64
N TYR A 452 25.85 29.63 -0.98
CA TYR A 452 25.34 28.87 0.17
C TYR A 452 24.69 27.53 -0.20
N ILE A 453 24.87 26.52 0.66
CA ILE A 453 24.37 25.17 0.43
C ILE A 453 22.96 25.02 1.00
N VAL A 454 22.00 24.63 0.18
CA VAL A 454 20.64 24.28 0.60
C VAL A 454 20.49 22.75 0.53
N HIS A 455 20.23 22.14 1.68
CA HIS A 455 20.11 20.69 1.88
C HIS A 455 19.19 20.40 3.09
N ASN A 456 18.78 19.16 3.32
CA ASN A 456 18.32 18.69 4.63
C ASN A 456 19.44 18.27 5.61
N GLU A 457 19.11 18.19 6.90
CA GLU A 457 19.98 17.62 7.95
C GLU A 457 19.76 16.11 8.15
N ASP A 458 20.69 15.45 8.85
CA ASP A 458 20.58 14.03 9.20
C ASP A 458 19.32 13.77 10.06
N HIS A 459 18.62 12.67 9.76
CA HIS A 459 17.33 12.29 10.35
C HIS A 459 16.15 13.28 10.13
N ALA A 460 16.31 14.37 9.35
CA ALA A 460 15.22 15.30 9.03
C ALA A 460 15.14 15.60 7.53
N ASN A 461 14.85 14.56 6.72
CA ASN A 461 14.80 14.64 5.25
C ASN A 461 13.87 15.72 4.68
N ALA A 462 12.84 16.09 5.45
CA ALA A 462 11.85 17.10 5.10
C ALA A 462 12.30 18.54 5.37
N HIS A 463 13.36 18.75 6.14
CA HIS A 463 13.80 20.06 6.60
C HIS A 463 14.63 20.78 5.53
N LEU A 464 14.33 22.05 5.25
CA LEU A 464 15.08 22.89 4.32
C LEU A 464 16.11 23.71 5.08
N MET A 465 17.32 23.19 5.20
CA MET A 465 18.46 23.85 5.84
C MET A 465 19.31 24.61 4.83
N ILE A 466 19.91 25.70 5.31
CA ILE A 466 20.82 26.59 4.62
C ILE A 466 22.13 26.59 5.41
N TYR A 467 23.22 26.19 4.75
CA TYR A 467 24.54 26.07 5.33
C TYR A 467 25.51 27.04 4.65
N CYS A 468 26.36 27.63 5.47
CA CYS A 468 27.57 28.30 5.01
C CYS A 468 28.42 27.33 4.16
N PRO A 469 29.00 27.79 3.04
CA PRO A 469 29.86 26.95 2.21
C PRO A 469 31.08 26.40 2.97
N ASN A 470 31.72 27.21 3.82
CA ASN A 470 32.89 26.81 4.59
C ASN A 470 32.58 25.66 5.55
N ILE A 471 31.50 25.76 6.34
CA ILE A 471 31.17 24.73 7.32
C ILE A 471 30.74 23.43 6.64
N TYR A 472 29.95 23.52 5.55
CA TYR A 472 29.52 22.36 4.81
C TYR A 472 30.71 21.65 4.14
N ASN A 473 31.62 22.42 3.53
CA ASN A 473 32.80 21.86 2.88
C ASN A 473 33.77 21.23 3.89
N GLN A 474 34.03 21.90 5.02
CA GLN A 474 34.87 21.34 6.07
C GLN A 474 34.28 20.04 6.62
N ALA A 475 32.97 19.98 6.82
CA ALA A 475 32.29 18.77 7.24
C ALA A 475 32.39 17.65 6.20
N ALA A 476 32.24 17.97 4.91
CA ALA A 476 32.40 17.03 3.82
C ALA A 476 33.84 16.49 3.76
N TYR A 477 34.84 17.37 3.83
CA TYR A 477 36.25 17.00 3.88
C TYR A 477 36.55 16.06 5.06
N ASN A 478 36.17 16.45 6.28
CA ASN A 478 36.35 15.65 7.49
C ASN A 478 35.66 14.27 7.42
N THR A 479 34.58 14.16 6.63
CA THR A 479 33.81 12.93 6.48
C THR A 479 34.44 11.99 5.44
N TRP A 480 34.83 12.50 4.28
CA TRP A 480 35.37 11.68 3.19
C TRP A 480 36.86 11.36 3.34
N MET A 481 37.63 12.23 4.02
CA MET A 481 39.06 12.00 4.30
C MET A 481 39.30 11.10 5.52
N ASP A 482 38.25 10.46 6.04
CA ASP A 482 38.36 9.48 7.11
C ASP A 482 38.99 8.18 6.59
N LYS A 483 40.32 8.06 6.78
CA LYS A 483 41.13 6.93 6.30
C LYS A 483 40.70 5.57 6.86
N GLN A 484 39.90 5.53 7.92
CA GLN A 484 39.36 4.28 8.47
C GLN A 484 38.25 3.69 7.59
N THR A 485 37.49 4.54 6.89
CA THR A 485 36.30 4.12 6.12
C THR A 485 36.52 4.20 4.61
N PHE A 486 37.29 5.21 4.16
CA PHE A 486 37.46 5.51 2.74
C PHE A 486 38.92 5.59 2.35
N ARG A 487 39.20 5.07 1.15
CA ARG A 487 40.47 5.26 0.44
C ARG A 487 40.18 6.12 -0.79
N MET A 488 40.86 7.24 -0.90
CA MET A 488 40.86 8.04 -2.13
C MET A 488 41.68 7.32 -3.19
N LEU A 489 41.17 7.25 -4.41
CA LEU A 489 41.84 6.67 -5.56
C LEU A 489 42.34 7.80 -6.46
N ASP A 490 43.62 7.73 -6.86
CA ASP A 490 44.23 8.68 -7.78
C ASP A 490 43.98 8.21 -9.22
N ALA A 491 42.72 8.26 -9.66
CA ALA A 491 42.29 7.79 -10.99
C ALA A 491 41.01 8.51 -11.44
N ASP A 492 40.85 8.70 -12.75
CA ASP A 492 39.65 9.31 -13.34
C ASP A 492 38.43 8.38 -13.20
N PRO A 493 37.22 8.89 -12.90
CA PRO A 493 35.97 8.12 -12.97
C PRO A 493 35.80 7.24 -14.22
N ASP A 494 36.25 7.70 -15.39
CA ASP A 494 36.18 6.94 -16.65
C ASP A 494 37.18 5.78 -16.69
N GLU A 495 38.40 5.98 -16.18
CA GLU A 495 39.41 4.93 -16.03
C GLU A 495 38.91 3.83 -15.08
N ILE A 496 38.32 4.23 -13.95
CA ILE A 496 37.73 3.31 -12.99
C ILE A 496 36.59 2.50 -13.61
N LYS A 497 35.72 3.10 -14.43
CA LYS A 497 34.68 2.35 -15.14
C LYS A 497 35.25 1.35 -16.14
N GLN A 498 36.32 1.71 -16.86
CA GLN A 498 37.00 0.78 -17.77
C GLN A 498 37.61 -0.39 -16.99
N ASN A 499 38.27 -0.09 -15.85
CA ASN A 499 38.82 -1.09 -14.96
C ASN A 499 37.72 -2.02 -14.40
N MET A 500 36.59 -1.47 -13.96
CA MET A 500 35.41 -2.25 -13.55
C MET A 500 34.90 -3.16 -14.67
N GLN A 501 34.84 -2.67 -15.90
CA GLN A 501 34.39 -3.46 -17.06
C GLN A 501 35.35 -4.61 -17.35
N ASN A 502 36.66 -4.34 -17.32
CA ASN A 502 37.72 -5.34 -17.58
C ASN A 502 37.77 -6.42 -16.49
N ASN A 503 37.56 -6.03 -15.23
CA ASN A 503 37.60 -6.93 -14.07
C ASN A 503 36.25 -7.56 -13.73
N THR A 504 35.23 -7.38 -14.56
CA THR A 504 33.93 -8.01 -14.33
C THR A 504 34.07 -9.53 -14.45
N PRO A 505 33.67 -10.32 -13.43
CA PRO A 505 33.82 -11.77 -13.47
C PRO A 505 33.17 -12.36 -14.72
N LYS A 506 33.85 -13.29 -15.41
CA LYS A 506 33.38 -13.91 -16.67
C LYS A 506 31.95 -14.46 -16.55
N VAL A 507 31.63 -15.07 -15.41
CA VAL A 507 30.29 -15.59 -15.09
C VAL A 507 29.25 -14.48 -15.04
N VAL A 508 29.58 -13.34 -14.43
CA VAL A 508 28.68 -12.18 -14.31
C VAL A 508 28.48 -11.52 -15.67
N ALA A 509 29.56 -11.29 -16.43
CA ALA A 509 29.51 -10.71 -17.76
C ALA A 509 28.66 -11.55 -18.72
N LYS A 510 28.80 -12.88 -18.68
CA LYS A 510 28.06 -13.81 -19.55
C LYS A 510 26.56 -13.86 -19.22
N HIS A 511 26.21 -13.96 -17.95
CA HIS A 511 24.82 -14.22 -17.53
C HIS A 511 24.00 -12.95 -17.24
N TYR A 512 24.65 -11.84 -16.92
CA TYR A 512 23.99 -10.62 -16.45
C TYR A 512 24.36 -9.34 -17.22
N SER A 513 24.94 -9.46 -18.43
CA SER A 513 25.31 -8.31 -19.29
C SER A 513 24.22 -7.26 -19.45
N LYS A 514 22.94 -7.66 -19.56
CA LYS A 514 21.80 -6.73 -19.69
C LYS A 514 21.51 -5.89 -18.43
N LEU A 515 22.06 -6.27 -17.28
CA LEU A 515 21.92 -5.55 -16.02
C LEU A 515 23.09 -4.58 -15.77
N LEU A 516 24.20 -4.78 -16.46
CA LEU A 516 25.38 -3.93 -16.43
C LEU A 516 25.22 -2.81 -17.47
N ALA A 517 25.52 -1.58 -17.06
CA ALA A 517 25.30 -0.38 -17.85
C ALA A 517 26.51 0.56 -17.77
N TYR A 518 27.68 0.12 -18.23
CA TYR A 518 28.94 0.88 -18.12
C TYR A 518 28.91 2.25 -18.80
N GLU A 519 27.92 2.52 -19.68
CA GLU A 519 27.65 3.85 -20.23
C GLU A 519 27.15 4.86 -19.19
N LYS A 520 26.73 4.40 -18.01
CA LYS A 520 26.21 5.21 -16.91
C LYS A 520 27.32 5.65 -15.96
N PRO A 521 27.12 6.75 -15.20
CA PRO A 521 28.12 7.24 -14.26
C PRO A 521 28.36 6.26 -13.09
N LEU A 522 29.50 6.44 -12.42
CA LEU A 522 29.76 5.85 -11.12
C LEU A 522 28.73 6.34 -10.09
N PRO A 523 28.53 5.59 -8.99
CA PRO A 523 27.80 6.10 -7.83
C PRO A 523 28.38 7.42 -7.33
N TYR A 524 27.54 8.24 -6.71
CA TYR A 524 27.92 9.56 -6.22
C TYR A 524 27.57 9.70 -4.72
N GLY A 525 28.53 10.16 -3.93
CA GLY A 525 28.44 10.36 -2.48
C GLY A 525 28.11 11.80 -2.09
N TYR A 526 27.15 11.96 -1.19
CA TYR A 526 26.86 13.22 -0.50
C TYR A 526 26.75 13.00 1.01
N ILE A 527 26.77 14.11 1.77
CA ILE A 527 26.67 14.08 3.22
C ILE A 527 25.37 14.70 3.72
N LEU A 528 24.79 14.09 4.76
CA LEU A 528 23.74 14.71 5.58
C LEU A 528 24.38 15.28 6.84
N MET A 529 24.27 16.58 7.07
CA MET A 529 24.94 17.22 8.19
C MET A 529 24.42 16.71 9.55
N LYS A 530 25.31 16.32 10.46
CA LYS A 530 24.94 15.78 11.78
C LYS A 530 24.94 16.86 12.86
N ARG A 531 23.75 17.28 13.32
CA ARG A 531 23.61 18.21 14.46
C ARG A 531 24.24 17.65 15.75
N LYS A 532 24.09 16.34 16.03
CA LYS A 532 24.71 15.68 17.21
C LYS A 532 26.25 15.75 17.23
N LYS A 533 26.88 15.92 16.07
CA LYS A 533 28.35 16.08 15.94
C LYS A 533 28.74 17.54 15.69
N ARG A 534 27.89 18.49 16.12
CA ARG A 534 28.07 19.94 15.94
C ARG A 534 28.43 20.30 14.50
N TRP A 535 27.82 19.63 13.52
CA TRP A 535 28.05 19.85 12.08
C TRP A 535 29.50 19.61 11.61
N ALA A 536 30.40 19.06 12.44
CA ALA A 536 31.81 18.83 12.08
C ALA A 536 32.04 17.62 11.15
N LYS A 537 31.08 16.68 11.13
CA LYS A 537 31.02 15.54 10.21
C LYS A 537 29.57 15.31 9.75
N GLY A 538 29.40 14.70 8.59
CA GLY A 538 28.10 14.29 8.05
C GLY A 538 27.89 12.78 8.05
N ARG A 539 26.65 12.33 7.83
CA ARG A 539 26.33 10.95 7.45
C ARG A 539 26.59 10.78 5.96
N THR A 540 27.40 9.81 5.57
CA THR A 540 27.65 9.49 4.17
C THR A 540 26.46 8.77 3.55
N ILE A 541 26.04 9.21 2.37
CA ILE A 541 25.08 8.52 1.51
C ILE A 541 25.67 8.43 0.12
N ILE A 542 25.75 7.23 -0.43
CA ILE A 542 26.25 6.95 -1.78
C ILE A 542 25.04 6.53 -2.63
N ALA A 543 24.69 7.37 -3.59
CA ALA A 543 23.55 7.18 -4.46
C ALA A 543 23.88 6.23 -5.62
N TYR A 544 23.23 5.07 -5.65
CA TYR A 544 23.30 4.09 -6.74
C TYR A 544 22.18 4.24 -7.77
N SER A 545 21.46 5.37 -7.75
CA SER A 545 20.40 5.65 -8.71
C SER A 545 21.00 5.94 -10.09
N ASN A 546 20.56 5.19 -11.10
CA ASN A 546 21.02 5.34 -12.48
C ASN A 546 22.53 5.15 -12.69
N THR A 547 23.16 4.21 -11.97
CA THR A 547 24.60 3.91 -12.09
C THR A 547 24.86 2.65 -12.92
N CYS A 548 26.13 2.41 -13.21
CA CYS A 548 26.61 1.29 -14.02
C CYS A 548 26.26 -0.11 -13.47
N ILE A 549 26.21 -0.27 -12.14
CA ILE A 549 25.94 -1.56 -11.47
C ILE A 549 24.65 -1.60 -10.66
N GLY A 550 23.96 -0.47 -10.47
CA GLY A 550 22.81 -0.37 -9.55
C GLY A 550 21.69 -1.37 -9.84
N LYS A 551 21.40 -1.67 -11.12
CA LYS A 551 20.38 -2.68 -11.48
C LYS A 551 20.78 -4.10 -11.05
N LEU A 552 22.05 -4.48 -11.24
CA LEU A 552 22.57 -5.78 -10.84
C LEU A 552 22.47 -5.94 -9.32
N LEU A 553 22.91 -4.93 -8.56
CA LEU A 553 22.89 -4.96 -7.10
C LEU A 553 21.47 -5.02 -6.54
N LYS A 554 20.50 -4.33 -7.15
CA LYS A 554 19.09 -4.47 -6.76
C LYS A 554 18.57 -5.91 -6.90
N ILE A 555 18.91 -6.57 -8.01
CA ILE A 555 18.48 -7.94 -8.28
C ILE A 555 19.15 -8.92 -7.32
N ALA A 556 20.45 -8.76 -7.08
CA ALA A 556 21.18 -9.57 -6.11
C ALA A 556 20.63 -9.39 -4.68
N ALA A 557 20.26 -8.15 -4.30
CA ALA A 557 19.65 -7.87 -2.99
C ALA A 557 18.33 -8.64 -2.79
N LEU A 558 17.46 -8.63 -3.79
CA LEU A 558 16.19 -9.35 -3.75
C LEU A 558 16.36 -10.87 -3.77
N ALA A 559 17.37 -11.38 -4.49
CA ALA A 559 17.72 -12.80 -4.47
C ALA A 559 18.23 -13.24 -3.10
N LEU A 560 19.19 -12.49 -2.53
CA LEU A 560 19.73 -12.72 -1.19
C LEU A 560 18.65 -12.69 -0.11
N GLN A 561 17.70 -11.75 -0.22
CA GLN A 561 16.59 -11.68 0.71
C GLN A 561 15.72 -12.95 0.65
N GLN A 562 15.42 -13.45 -0.55
CA GLN A 562 14.68 -14.71 -0.69
C GLN A 562 15.47 -15.88 -0.11
N MET A 563 16.78 -15.97 -0.38
CA MET A 563 17.64 -17.03 0.18
C MET A 563 17.64 -17.00 1.71
N LEU A 564 17.85 -15.83 2.31
CA LEU A 564 17.90 -15.67 3.77
C LEU A 564 16.58 -16.06 4.43
N THR A 565 15.44 -15.61 3.90
CA THR A 565 14.11 -15.95 4.45
C THR A 565 13.79 -17.44 4.32
N ILE A 566 14.29 -18.11 3.29
CA ILE A 566 14.04 -19.54 3.06
C ILE A 566 14.97 -20.39 3.95
N THR A 567 16.26 -20.10 3.96
CA THR A 567 17.28 -20.93 4.65
C THR A 567 17.33 -20.67 6.15
N TRP A 568 17.11 -19.42 6.59
CA TRP A 568 17.22 -19.03 8.01
C TRP A 568 15.96 -18.37 8.55
N PRO A 569 14.78 -19.01 8.48
CA PRO A 569 13.50 -18.39 8.86
C PRO A 569 13.42 -17.95 10.34
N ASN A 570 14.22 -18.56 11.22
CA ASN A 570 14.21 -18.34 12.66
C ASN A 570 15.31 -17.38 13.16
N HIS A 571 15.85 -16.52 12.29
CA HIS A 571 16.80 -15.48 12.72
C HIS A 571 16.10 -14.43 13.59
N PHE A 572 16.83 -13.64 14.39
CA PHE A 572 16.23 -12.73 15.38
C PHE A 572 15.58 -11.45 14.79
N GLY A 573 15.34 -11.40 13.48
CA GLY A 573 14.91 -10.18 12.79
C GLY A 573 13.42 -10.17 12.53
N ASP A 574 12.68 -9.26 13.17
CA ASP A 574 11.23 -9.11 13.03
C ASP A 574 10.82 -7.63 12.81
N GLU A 575 9.62 -7.40 12.29
CA GLU A 575 9.02 -6.05 12.27
C GLU A 575 8.68 -5.60 13.71
N ILE A 576 8.99 -4.33 14.02
CA ILE A 576 8.86 -3.68 15.34
C ILE A 576 7.51 -3.96 16.05
N HIS A 577 6.44 -4.21 15.30
CA HIS A 577 5.11 -4.46 15.85
C HIS A 577 4.90 -5.84 16.46
N GLN A 578 5.63 -6.87 16.00
CA GLN A 578 5.60 -8.21 16.60
C GLN A 578 6.48 -8.29 17.86
N LEU A 579 7.50 -7.44 17.90
CA LEU A 579 8.52 -7.33 18.95
C LEU A 579 7.91 -6.97 20.32
N PHE A 580 6.93 -6.06 20.37
CA PHE A 580 6.25 -5.69 21.62
C PHE A 580 5.06 -6.60 21.95
N HIS A 581 4.40 -7.17 20.95
CA HIS A 581 3.18 -7.97 21.15
C HIS A 581 3.43 -9.32 21.83
N ASN A 582 4.59 -9.94 21.62
CA ASN A 582 4.90 -11.26 22.17
C ASN A 582 5.34 -11.24 23.64
N ASN A 583 5.83 -10.10 24.17
CA ASN A 583 6.31 -10.01 25.56
C ASN A 583 5.23 -9.63 26.58
N GLU A 584 4.16 -8.95 26.15
CA GLU A 584 3.11 -8.43 27.03
C GLU A 584 2.19 -9.54 27.62
N HIS A 585 2.28 -10.76 27.10
CA HIS A 585 1.33 -11.85 27.39
C HIS A 585 1.85 -12.96 28.30
N LEU A 586 3.16 -13.02 28.60
CA LEU A 586 3.74 -14.28 29.10
C LEU A 586 4.07 -14.31 30.60
N TYR A 587 4.41 -13.21 31.31
CA TYR A 587 4.78 -13.31 32.75
C TYR A 587 4.49 -12.01 33.57
N PRO A 588 3.43 -11.96 34.40
CA PRO A 588 3.10 -10.79 35.22
C PRO A 588 3.94 -10.62 36.50
N GLU A 589 4.59 -11.68 37.00
CA GLU A 589 5.30 -11.66 38.29
C GLU A 589 6.84 -11.78 38.17
N ARG A 590 7.41 -11.49 36.99
CA ARG A 590 8.88 -11.54 36.79
C ARG A 590 9.46 -10.14 36.75
N HIS A 591 10.56 -9.93 37.46
CA HIS A 591 11.32 -8.69 37.40
C HIS A 591 12.14 -8.68 36.10
N LEU A 592 11.62 -8.08 35.02
CA LEU A 592 12.28 -8.10 33.72
C LEU A 592 13.21 -6.90 33.52
N LYS A 593 14.43 -7.15 33.08
CA LYS A 593 15.39 -6.12 32.67
C LYS A 593 15.45 -5.98 31.14
N PHE A 594 15.27 -4.76 30.66
CA PHE A 594 15.43 -4.41 29.25
C PHE A 594 16.86 -3.96 28.96
N LEU A 595 17.51 -4.64 28.01
CA LEU A 595 18.84 -4.29 27.51
C LEU A 595 18.71 -3.92 26.03
N ASN A 596 19.12 -2.70 25.69
CA ASN A 596 19.13 -2.21 24.31
C ASN A 596 20.56 -2.08 23.81
N HIS A 597 20.91 -2.82 22.76
CA HIS A 597 22.22 -2.78 22.14
C HIS A 597 22.11 -2.19 20.74
N ASP A 598 22.73 -1.02 20.55
CA ASP A 598 22.86 -0.36 19.24
C ASP A 598 24.21 -0.77 18.62
N LEU A 599 24.18 -1.50 17.50
CA LEU A 599 25.38 -1.96 16.82
C LEU A 599 26.09 -0.78 16.13
N VAL A 600 27.15 -0.28 16.76
CA VAL A 600 27.96 0.80 16.22
C VAL A 600 28.52 0.41 14.85
N GLY A 601 28.20 1.22 13.83
CA GLY A 601 28.81 1.08 12.51
C GLY A 601 28.27 -0.08 11.67
N PHE A 602 27.01 -0.48 11.84
CA PHE A 602 26.32 -1.53 11.06
C PHE A 602 26.63 -1.58 9.55
N PHE A 603 26.80 -0.42 8.90
CA PHE A 603 27.18 -0.34 7.49
C PHE A 603 28.68 -0.15 7.25
N ASN A 604 29.42 0.47 8.17
CA ASN A 604 30.78 0.94 7.89
C ASN A 604 31.88 0.15 8.63
N SER A 605 31.51 -0.69 9.61
CA SER A 605 32.45 -1.32 10.54
C SER A 605 32.56 -2.84 10.39
N ILE A 606 31.69 -3.49 9.61
CA ILE A 606 31.76 -4.93 9.36
C ILE A 606 32.81 -5.20 8.26
N PRO A 607 33.87 -6.00 8.51
CA PRO A 607 34.84 -6.34 7.47
C PRO A 607 34.18 -6.99 6.26
N GLN A 608 34.60 -6.60 5.05
CA GLN A 608 34.04 -7.16 3.81
C GLN A 608 34.29 -8.67 3.69
N SER A 609 35.41 -9.17 4.23
CA SER A 609 35.70 -10.61 4.34
C SER A 609 34.62 -11.38 5.09
N ASP A 610 34.13 -10.81 6.18
CA ASP A 610 33.18 -11.47 7.08
C ASP A 610 31.78 -11.48 6.46
N ILE A 611 31.44 -10.41 5.74
CA ILE A 611 30.24 -10.36 4.90
C ILE A 611 30.31 -11.46 3.84
N LEU A 612 31.41 -11.55 3.08
CA LEU A 612 31.58 -12.56 2.04
C LEU A 612 31.49 -13.98 2.59
N GLN A 613 32.17 -14.26 3.71
CA GLN A 613 32.10 -15.57 4.37
C GLN A 613 30.67 -15.93 4.76
N SER A 614 29.89 -14.98 5.27
CA SER A 614 28.49 -15.17 5.63
C SER A 614 27.61 -15.43 4.39
N ILE A 615 27.88 -14.77 3.28
CA ILE A 615 27.20 -15.02 1.99
C ILE A 615 27.55 -16.40 1.43
N HIS A 616 28.81 -16.84 1.52
CA HIS A 616 29.21 -18.19 1.15
C HIS A 616 28.49 -19.24 2.00
N PHE A 617 28.40 -19.01 3.32
CA PHE A 617 27.69 -19.89 4.25
C PHE A 617 26.20 -20.01 3.93
N LEU A 618 25.53 -18.87 3.67
CA LEU A 618 24.12 -18.86 3.24
C LEU A 618 23.93 -19.59 1.90
N THR A 619 24.80 -19.31 0.94
CA THR A 619 24.69 -19.87 -0.42
C THR A 619 24.88 -21.38 -0.42
N SER A 620 25.85 -21.90 0.36
CA SER A 620 26.07 -23.34 0.51
C SER A 620 24.82 -24.03 1.05
N GLN A 621 24.29 -23.56 2.19
CA GLN A 621 23.10 -24.17 2.80
C GLN A 621 21.86 -24.07 1.93
N PHE A 622 21.69 -22.97 1.20
CA PHE A 622 20.59 -22.85 0.25
C PHE A 622 20.68 -23.89 -0.88
N LEU A 623 21.89 -24.13 -1.40
CA LEU A 623 22.12 -25.09 -2.49
C LEU A 623 21.98 -26.54 -2.03
N ASP A 624 22.24 -26.83 -0.75
CA ASP A 624 22.05 -28.17 -0.18
C ASP A 624 20.57 -28.59 -0.16
N GLU A 625 19.65 -27.62 0.05
CA GLU A 625 18.22 -27.89 0.24
C GLU A 625 17.33 -27.46 -0.94
N HIS A 626 17.85 -26.62 -1.85
CA HIS A 626 17.05 -25.98 -2.90
C HIS A 626 17.75 -25.88 -4.26
N ASN A 627 16.96 -25.67 -5.31
CA ASN A 627 17.46 -25.48 -6.67
C ASN A 627 18.31 -24.22 -6.80
N SER A 628 19.36 -24.29 -7.63
CA SER A 628 20.29 -23.17 -7.88
C SER A 628 19.65 -21.94 -8.54
N THR A 629 18.51 -22.07 -9.23
CA THR A 629 17.89 -20.95 -9.93
C THR A 629 16.82 -20.22 -9.09
N ILE A 630 17.09 -18.95 -8.80
CA ILE A 630 16.18 -18.01 -8.12
C ILE A 630 15.51 -17.10 -9.15
N THR A 631 14.22 -16.84 -8.99
CA THR A 631 13.48 -15.96 -9.91
C THR A 631 12.99 -14.70 -9.18
N VAL A 632 13.41 -13.54 -9.65
CA VAL A 632 13.18 -12.24 -9.01
C VAL A 632 12.34 -11.33 -9.90
N ASP A 633 11.42 -10.57 -9.28
CA ASP A 633 10.75 -9.44 -9.93
C ASP A 633 11.55 -8.15 -9.67
N PRO A 634 12.16 -7.51 -10.69
CA PRO A 634 12.90 -6.26 -10.53
C PRO A 634 12.09 -5.10 -9.94
N HIS A 635 10.76 -5.19 -10.00
CA HIS A 635 9.82 -4.18 -9.53
C HIS A 635 9.30 -4.45 -8.11
N SER A 636 9.66 -5.58 -7.47
CA SER A 636 9.31 -5.81 -6.07
C SER A 636 10.10 -4.88 -5.13
N LYS A 637 9.49 -4.57 -3.98
CA LYS A 637 10.16 -3.84 -2.88
C LYS A 637 10.97 -4.83 -2.02
N ILE A 638 12.03 -4.34 -1.37
CA ILE A 638 12.90 -5.10 -0.47
C ILE A 638 12.23 -5.11 0.94
N ALA A 639 11.60 -6.25 1.31
CA ALA A 639 10.95 -6.69 2.58
C ALA A 639 9.54 -6.22 3.07
N PRO A 640 8.68 -7.12 3.64
CA PRO A 640 8.60 -8.58 3.47
C PRO A 640 7.23 -9.17 3.00
N ALA A 641 7.35 -10.41 2.52
CA ALA A 641 6.40 -11.53 2.44
C ALA A 641 5.13 -11.45 1.54
N HIS A 642 5.12 -12.23 0.45
CA HIS A 642 4.27 -13.43 0.31
C HIS A 642 4.67 -14.22 -0.95
N SER A 643 4.90 -15.51 -0.79
CA SER A 643 4.97 -16.53 -1.85
C SER A 643 3.58 -16.77 -2.45
N GLY A 644 3.05 -15.78 -3.18
CA GLY A 644 1.78 -15.88 -3.90
C GLY A 644 2.00 -15.76 -5.40
N ARG A 645 1.87 -16.87 -6.15
CA ARG A 645 1.84 -16.83 -7.63
C ARG A 645 0.67 -15.96 -8.10
N SER A 646 0.95 -14.70 -8.41
CA SER A 646 0.02 -13.81 -9.09
C SER A 646 -0.28 -14.34 -10.50
N THR A 647 -1.57 -14.42 -10.82
CA THR A 647 -2.12 -14.96 -12.08
C THR A 647 -2.29 -13.92 -13.18
N HIS A 648 -1.59 -12.79 -13.10
CA HIS A 648 -1.32 -11.96 -14.28
C HIS A 648 -0.01 -12.42 -14.92
N SER A 649 0.14 -12.23 -16.23
CA SER A 649 1.26 -12.71 -17.04
C SER A 649 2.63 -12.15 -16.61
N LEU A 650 3.15 -12.61 -15.47
CA LEU A 650 4.46 -12.27 -14.89
C LEU A 650 5.63 -12.80 -15.73
N LYS A 651 5.39 -13.66 -16.72
CA LYS A 651 6.45 -14.30 -17.48
C LYS A 651 7.32 -13.34 -18.32
N SER A 652 6.93 -12.09 -18.57
CA SER A 652 7.71 -11.23 -19.47
C SER A 652 8.87 -10.46 -18.81
N ASN A 653 8.85 -10.23 -17.49
CA ASN A 653 9.80 -9.29 -16.85
C ASN A 653 10.57 -9.85 -15.64
N MET A 654 10.43 -11.14 -15.32
CA MET A 654 11.21 -11.75 -14.23
C MET A 654 12.66 -11.99 -14.65
N VAL A 655 13.60 -11.77 -13.72
CA VAL A 655 15.03 -12.04 -13.91
C VAL A 655 15.38 -13.33 -13.20
N LYS A 656 16.07 -14.22 -13.90
CA LYS A 656 16.62 -15.45 -13.32
C LYS A 656 18.04 -15.18 -12.82
N VAL A 657 18.32 -15.60 -11.59
CA VAL A 657 19.63 -15.47 -10.94
C VAL A 657 20.04 -16.84 -10.46
N GLN A 658 21.28 -17.25 -10.75
CA GLN A 658 21.85 -18.48 -10.19
C GLN A 658 22.46 -18.17 -8.82
N ALA A 659 22.09 -18.94 -7.80
CA ALA A 659 22.58 -18.81 -6.43
C ALA A 659 24.10 -18.92 -6.37
N GLU A 660 24.69 -19.83 -7.15
CA GLU A 660 26.16 -20.01 -7.29
C GLU A 660 26.88 -18.73 -7.76
N HIS A 661 26.19 -17.85 -8.49
CA HIS A 661 26.78 -16.61 -8.99
C HIS A 661 26.72 -15.48 -7.95
N ILE A 662 25.94 -15.62 -6.88
CA ILE A 662 25.73 -14.57 -5.87
C ILE A 662 27.04 -14.15 -5.21
N PRO A 663 27.89 -15.06 -4.68
CA PRO A 663 29.16 -14.66 -4.06
C PRO A 663 30.05 -13.86 -5.02
N ALA A 664 30.14 -14.25 -6.29
CA ALA A 664 30.91 -13.53 -7.31
C ALA A 664 30.34 -12.14 -7.60
N ILE A 665 29.01 -11.96 -7.59
CA ILE A 665 28.37 -10.65 -7.73
C ILE A 665 28.69 -9.75 -6.52
N ILE A 666 28.70 -10.31 -5.30
CA ILE A 666 29.00 -9.53 -4.09
C ILE A 666 30.48 -9.15 -4.04
N GLN A 667 31.38 -10.08 -4.34
CA GLN A 667 32.82 -9.79 -4.45
C GLN A 667 33.06 -8.66 -5.46
N PHE A 668 32.49 -8.79 -6.66
CA PHE A 668 32.57 -7.75 -7.68
C PHE A 668 32.00 -6.42 -7.18
N SER A 669 30.93 -6.42 -6.37
CA SER A 669 30.36 -5.19 -5.81
C SER A 669 31.29 -4.46 -4.85
N PHE A 670 32.17 -5.20 -4.15
CA PHE A 670 33.18 -4.62 -3.26
C PHE A 670 34.41 -4.16 -4.06
N ASP A 671 34.91 -4.99 -4.97
CA ASP A 671 36.05 -4.67 -5.82
C ASP A 671 35.77 -3.43 -6.68
N ALA A 672 34.53 -3.31 -7.15
CA ALA A 672 34.03 -2.25 -8.01
C ALA A 672 33.33 -1.12 -7.22
N CYS A 673 33.48 -1.05 -5.88
CA CYS A 673 32.79 -0.11 -5.00
C CYS A 673 33.35 1.33 -5.05
N ALA A 674 33.83 1.75 -6.21
CA ALA A 674 34.30 3.10 -6.42
C ALA A 674 33.10 4.05 -6.64
N PHE A 675 33.19 5.24 -6.06
CA PHE A 675 32.19 6.28 -6.19
C PHE A 675 32.85 7.66 -6.20
N THR A 676 32.13 8.66 -6.71
CA THR A 676 32.60 10.04 -6.75
C THR A 676 32.04 10.81 -5.55
N ALA A 677 32.86 11.58 -4.85
CA ALA A 677 32.41 12.49 -3.80
C ALA A 677 33.36 13.68 -3.73
N ILE A 678 32.87 14.90 -3.41
CA ILE A 678 33.70 16.12 -3.33
C ILE A 678 34.66 16.29 -4.54
N GLY A 679 34.21 15.93 -5.74
CA GLY A 679 34.99 16.00 -6.99
C GLY A 679 36.10 14.97 -7.16
N GLU A 680 36.27 14.02 -6.23
CA GLU A 680 37.31 12.99 -6.24
C GLU A 680 36.71 11.58 -6.28
N VAL A 681 37.51 10.57 -6.59
CA VAL A 681 37.09 9.16 -6.55
C VAL A 681 37.50 8.51 -5.23
N PHE A 682 36.55 7.83 -4.61
CA PHE A 682 36.75 7.11 -3.36
C PHE A 682 36.32 5.65 -3.51
N GLN A 683 36.96 4.79 -2.74
CA GLN A 683 36.57 3.41 -2.51
C GLN A 683 36.32 3.22 -1.02
N GLN A 684 35.23 2.53 -0.68
CA GLN A 684 34.98 2.13 0.69
C GLN A 684 35.77 0.87 1.03
N THR A 685 36.62 0.94 2.05
CA THR A 685 37.56 -0.14 2.43
C THR A 685 36.99 -1.09 3.48
N CYS A 686 35.98 -0.67 4.23
CA CYS A 686 35.34 -1.47 5.26
C CYS A 686 33.81 -1.32 5.20
N GLY A 687 33.09 -2.41 5.43
CA GLY A 687 31.63 -2.44 5.34
C GLY A 687 31.09 -2.30 3.92
N THR A 688 29.87 -1.78 3.84
CA THR A 688 29.09 -1.63 2.62
C THR A 688 28.42 -0.26 2.59
N SER A 689 28.24 0.31 1.39
CA SER A 689 27.89 1.72 1.21
C SER A 689 26.44 2.03 1.59
N MET A 690 26.24 2.97 2.52
CA MET A 690 24.90 3.48 2.83
C MET A 690 24.29 4.14 1.59
N GLY A 691 23.11 3.70 1.15
CA GLY A 691 22.44 4.17 -0.07
C GLY A 691 22.52 3.21 -1.26
N ASN A 692 23.36 2.18 -1.16
CA ASN A 692 23.31 1.04 -2.07
C ASN A 692 22.17 0.09 -1.69
N GLN A 693 21.44 -0.40 -2.68
CA GLN A 693 20.24 -1.22 -2.48
C GLN A 693 20.55 -2.59 -1.86
N ILE A 694 21.79 -3.06 -2.01
CA ILE A 694 22.23 -4.36 -1.48
C ILE A 694 22.79 -4.28 -0.06
N SER A 695 23.25 -3.10 0.38
CA SER A 695 23.89 -2.92 1.68
C SER A 695 23.07 -3.41 2.88
N PRO A 696 21.74 -3.12 2.99
CA PRO A 696 20.96 -3.57 4.14
C PRO A 696 20.95 -5.09 4.30
N ILE A 697 20.83 -5.83 3.18
CA ILE A 697 20.80 -7.28 3.22
C ILE A 697 22.20 -7.87 3.45
N LEU A 698 23.28 -7.25 2.95
CA LEU A 698 24.64 -7.70 3.20
C LEU A 698 25.02 -7.62 4.69
N SER A 699 24.80 -6.46 5.32
CA SER A 699 25.03 -6.32 6.78
C SER A 699 24.12 -7.25 7.58
N THR A 700 22.87 -7.44 7.14
CA THR A 700 21.95 -8.38 7.79
C THR A 700 22.45 -9.83 7.69
N CYS A 701 22.92 -10.29 6.52
CA CYS A 701 23.44 -11.64 6.36
C CYS A 701 24.62 -11.92 7.30
N ALA A 702 25.54 -10.96 7.47
CA ALA A 702 26.67 -11.11 8.38
C ALA A 702 26.21 -11.32 9.83
N ILE A 703 25.28 -10.47 10.29
CA ILE A 703 24.75 -10.58 11.66
C ILE A 703 23.92 -11.85 11.83
N VAL A 704 23.07 -12.20 10.86
CA VAL A 704 22.24 -13.42 10.91
C VAL A 704 23.12 -14.66 10.93
N ALA A 705 24.23 -14.71 10.19
CA ALA A 705 25.15 -15.85 10.24
C ALA A 705 25.71 -16.06 11.66
N THR A 706 26.05 -14.97 12.37
CA THR A 706 26.46 -15.02 13.78
C THR A 706 25.30 -15.49 14.68
N GLU A 707 24.09 -14.97 14.46
CA GLU A 707 22.88 -15.35 15.21
C GLU A 707 22.56 -16.85 15.05
N ILE A 708 22.64 -17.37 13.82
CA ILE A 708 22.40 -18.78 13.51
C ILE A 708 23.50 -19.68 14.08
N THR A 709 24.77 -19.25 14.00
CA THR A 709 25.87 -19.99 14.62
C THR A 709 25.66 -20.11 16.13
N TRP A 710 25.28 -19.01 16.77
CA TRP A 710 24.96 -19.03 18.20
C TRP A 710 23.75 -19.91 18.51
N LEU A 711 22.66 -19.81 17.73
CA LEU A 711 21.49 -20.67 17.90
C LEU A 711 21.82 -22.15 17.74
N ARG A 712 22.76 -22.51 16.87
CA ARG A 712 23.20 -23.90 16.72
C ARG A 712 24.06 -24.38 17.88
N MET A 713 24.95 -23.54 18.38
CA MET A 713 25.84 -23.89 19.49
C MET A 713 25.12 -23.93 20.85
N TYR A 714 24.19 -23.01 21.07
CA TYR A 714 23.57 -22.79 22.38
C TYR A 714 22.05 -22.94 22.37
N GLY A 715 21.40 -23.09 21.21
CA GLY A 715 19.94 -23.20 21.14
C GLY A 715 19.41 -24.40 21.91
N GLN A 716 20.06 -25.56 21.80
CA GLN A 716 19.72 -26.73 22.63
C GLN A 716 19.92 -26.45 24.12
N PHE A 717 20.96 -25.71 24.50
CA PHE A 717 21.18 -25.33 25.90
C PHE A 717 20.09 -24.38 26.41
N VAL A 718 19.71 -23.36 25.63
CA VAL A 718 18.62 -22.42 25.95
C VAL A 718 17.27 -23.13 26.06
N SER A 719 17.00 -24.08 25.15
CA SER A 719 15.79 -24.91 25.19
C SER A 719 15.78 -25.88 26.38
N ASN A 720 16.88 -26.57 26.66
CA ASN A 720 16.98 -27.58 27.72
C ASN A 720 17.05 -26.97 29.13
N ALA A 721 17.57 -25.75 29.26
CA ALA A 721 17.63 -25.03 30.53
C ALA A 721 16.31 -24.28 30.87
N HIS A 722 15.24 -24.46 30.08
CA HIS A 722 13.98 -23.70 30.19
C HIS A 722 14.18 -22.18 30.16
N LEU A 723 15.27 -21.71 29.53
CA LEU A 723 15.61 -20.29 29.44
C LEU A 723 14.85 -19.58 28.32
N HIS A 724 14.19 -20.31 27.42
CA HIS A 724 13.39 -19.75 26.32
C HIS A 724 12.29 -18.78 26.81
N ASP A 725 11.77 -19.04 28.01
CA ASP A 725 10.72 -18.25 28.66
C ASP A 725 11.29 -17.11 29.53
N LYS A 726 12.59 -17.14 29.82
CA LYS A 726 13.31 -16.22 30.69
C LYS A 726 14.26 -15.28 29.94
N PHE A 727 14.44 -15.52 28.64
CA PHE A 727 15.42 -14.84 27.80
C PHE A 727 14.88 -14.63 26.38
N TRP A 728 14.67 -13.37 26.02
CA TRP A 728 14.08 -12.98 24.74
C TRP A 728 14.98 -12.00 23.98
N ILE A 729 15.18 -12.26 22.68
CA ILE A 729 16.02 -11.44 21.80
C ILE A 729 15.27 -11.13 20.50
N ARG A 730 15.26 -9.86 20.11
CA ARG A 730 14.85 -9.41 18.77
C ARG A 730 15.72 -8.27 18.25
N ARG A 731 15.86 -8.19 16.92
CA ARG A 731 16.68 -7.20 16.22
C ARG A 731 15.88 -6.51 15.13
N TYR A 732 16.02 -5.19 15.07
CA TYR A 732 15.61 -4.37 13.95
C TYR A 732 16.84 -3.66 13.38
N VAL A 733 17.30 -4.13 12.21
CA VAL A 733 18.52 -3.64 11.55
C VAL A 733 19.72 -3.72 12.50
N ASP A 734 20.20 -2.58 12.98
CA ASP A 734 21.34 -2.35 13.89
C ASP A 734 20.95 -2.39 15.36
N ASN A 735 19.67 -2.17 15.68
CA ASN A 735 19.21 -2.14 17.06
C ASN A 735 18.71 -3.51 17.53
N ARG A 736 19.21 -3.98 18.67
CA ARG A 736 18.82 -5.25 19.29
C ARG A 736 18.23 -5.01 20.66
N ALA A 737 17.02 -5.51 20.85
CA ALA A 737 16.31 -5.55 22.12
C ALA A 737 16.47 -6.93 22.76
N ILE A 738 16.91 -6.95 24.01
CA ILE A 738 17.03 -8.15 24.84
C ILE A 738 16.21 -7.93 26.11
N ILE A 739 15.40 -8.92 26.48
CA ILE A 739 14.64 -8.93 27.73
C ILE A 739 15.03 -10.19 28.49
N VAL A 740 15.43 -10.03 29.74
CA VAL A 740 15.87 -11.13 30.62
C VAL A 740 15.27 -10.95 32.00
N ASP A 741 14.99 -12.06 32.67
CA ASP A 741 14.59 -12.09 34.07
C ASP A 741 15.74 -11.67 35.00
N GLU A 742 15.48 -10.79 35.96
CA GLU A 742 16.48 -10.18 36.85
C GLU A 742 17.09 -11.20 37.82
N ASP A 743 16.37 -12.27 38.15
CA ASP A 743 16.85 -13.39 38.97
C ASP A 743 17.94 -14.23 38.27
N GLU A 744 18.02 -14.14 36.95
CA GLU A 744 19.00 -14.86 36.12
C GLU A 744 20.25 -14.01 35.82
N LEU A 745 20.30 -12.76 36.31
CA LEU A 745 21.44 -11.87 36.13
C LEU A 745 22.56 -12.15 37.16
N PRO A 746 23.83 -12.15 36.73
CA PRO A 746 24.95 -12.62 37.56
C PRO A 746 25.38 -11.68 38.71
N TYR A 747 24.63 -10.61 38.98
CA TYR A 747 24.97 -9.58 39.98
C TYR A 747 24.04 -9.57 41.20
N THR A 748 22.95 -10.34 41.21
CA THR A 748 21.86 -10.18 42.21
C THR A 748 21.65 -11.36 43.16
N SER A 749 22.12 -12.59 42.87
CA SER A 749 21.83 -13.75 43.74
C SER A 749 23.05 -14.60 44.14
N THR A 750 23.27 -14.73 45.46
CA THR A 750 24.22 -15.65 46.12
C THR A 750 23.73 -17.10 46.22
N ARG A 751 22.61 -17.44 45.58
CA ARG A 751 21.98 -18.77 45.66
C ARG A 751 21.55 -19.27 44.28
N SER A 752 22.45 -19.90 43.52
CA SER A 752 22.11 -20.95 42.54
C SER A 752 23.36 -21.44 41.78
N GLN A 753 23.57 -22.76 41.72
CA GLN A 753 24.58 -23.41 40.87
C GLN A 753 24.39 -23.13 39.36
N TYR A 754 23.24 -22.58 38.94
CA TYR A 754 22.94 -22.24 37.54
C TYR A 754 23.53 -20.89 37.09
N ASN A 755 23.92 -20.02 38.02
CA ASN A 755 24.33 -18.64 37.73
C ASN A 755 25.68 -18.54 36.95
N TRP A 756 26.54 -19.56 37.06
CA TRP A 756 27.81 -19.64 36.33
C TRP A 756 27.63 -19.97 34.83
N LYS A 757 26.51 -20.61 34.47
CA LYS A 757 26.23 -21.05 33.09
C LYS A 757 25.64 -19.93 32.23
N MET A 758 24.76 -19.09 32.79
CA MET A 758 24.23 -17.87 32.14
C MET A 758 25.34 -16.83 31.90
N LYS A 759 26.26 -16.69 32.86
CA LYS A 759 27.49 -15.89 32.71
C LYS A 759 28.30 -16.30 31.47
N ARG A 760 28.44 -17.60 31.16
CA ARG A 760 29.14 -18.07 29.94
C ARG A 760 28.38 -17.77 28.66
N VAL A 761 27.05 -17.85 28.66
CA VAL A 761 26.23 -17.53 27.48
C VAL A 761 26.28 -16.03 27.17
N MET A 762 26.16 -15.17 28.19
CA MET A 762 26.27 -13.71 28.04
C MET A 762 27.70 -13.24 27.76
N ILE A 763 28.72 -13.78 28.46
CA ILE A 763 30.13 -13.46 28.22
C ILE A 763 30.58 -13.95 26.83
N PHE A 764 30.17 -15.12 26.37
CA PHE A 764 30.51 -15.59 25.01
C PHE A 764 29.73 -14.84 23.93
N TRP A 765 28.50 -14.38 24.23
CA TRP A 765 27.72 -13.52 23.35
C TRP A 765 28.31 -12.12 23.23
N ASP A 766 28.68 -11.49 24.35
CA ASP A 766 29.43 -10.25 24.37
C ASP A 766 30.81 -10.45 23.75
N PHE A 767 31.53 -11.53 24.02
CA PHE A 767 32.85 -11.81 23.43
C PHE A 767 32.77 -12.10 21.93
N ALA A 768 31.80 -12.87 21.43
CA ALA A 768 31.65 -13.17 20.00
C ALA A 768 31.29 -11.92 19.18
N PHE A 769 30.44 -11.03 19.72
CA PHE A 769 30.10 -9.77 19.06
C PHE A 769 31.14 -8.66 19.30
N THR A 770 31.79 -8.64 20.46
CA THR A 770 32.93 -7.76 20.72
C THR A 770 34.12 -8.18 19.86
N GLN A 771 34.36 -9.46 19.56
CA GLN A 771 35.42 -9.90 18.64
C GLN A 771 35.16 -9.50 17.17
N ILE A 772 33.90 -9.37 16.74
CA ILE A 772 33.55 -8.77 15.44
C ILE A 772 33.88 -7.27 15.43
N ILE A 773 33.85 -6.61 16.60
CA ILE A 773 34.12 -5.17 16.77
C ILE A 773 35.59 -4.87 17.17
N ALA A 774 36.28 -5.81 17.81
CA ALA A 774 37.56 -5.63 18.50
C ALA A 774 38.78 -6.15 17.73
N LYS A 775 38.63 -6.57 16.47
CA LYS A 775 39.77 -6.77 15.55
C LYS A 775 40.35 -5.46 15.01
N LEU A 776 40.40 -4.44 15.87
CA LEU A 776 41.16 -3.21 15.66
C LEU A 776 42.28 -3.19 16.71
N PRO A 777 43.55 -2.93 16.33
CA PRO A 777 44.58 -2.73 17.32
C PRO A 777 44.23 -1.50 18.15
N THR A 778 43.95 -1.72 19.44
CA THR A 778 43.82 -0.68 20.45
C THR A 778 45.14 0.07 20.55
N ILE A 779 45.18 1.31 20.07
CA ILE A 779 46.21 2.26 20.47
C ILE A 779 45.69 2.96 21.72
N SER A 780 46.44 2.76 22.80
CA SER A 780 46.33 3.43 24.08
C SER A 780 46.32 4.94 23.91
N THR A 781 45.44 5.59 24.67
CA THR A 781 45.49 7.03 24.90
C THR A 781 46.72 7.37 25.74
N GLU A 782 47.85 7.63 25.09
CA GLU A 782 48.96 8.36 25.70
C GLU A 782 49.39 9.52 24.78
N LYS A 783 49.34 10.72 25.38
CA LYS A 783 50.09 11.95 25.10
C LYS A 783 50.67 12.16 23.69
N LEU A 784 50.13 13.16 22.98
CA LEU A 784 50.88 14.11 22.15
C LEU A 784 50.19 15.47 22.34
N GLY A 785 50.82 16.54 22.84
CA GLY A 785 52.24 16.90 22.77
C GLY A 785 52.49 17.66 21.47
N ASP A 786 52.75 18.96 21.59
CA ASP A 786 52.97 19.93 20.52
C ASP A 786 53.83 19.40 19.37
N ILE A 787 53.36 19.57 18.12
CA ILE A 787 54.23 19.49 16.94
C ILE A 787 53.81 20.55 15.93
N ASP A 788 54.76 21.44 15.65
CA ASP A 788 54.73 22.56 14.72
C ASP A 788 54.42 22.16 13.27
N PHE A 789 53.72 23.05 12.56
CA PHE A 789 53.51 23.00 11.12
C PHE A 789 54.78 23.43 10.37
N PRO A 790 55.35 22.62 9.45
CA PRO A 790 56.28 23.13 8.47
C PRO A 790 55.52 23.82 7.32
N SER A 791 55.99 25.01 7.01
CA SER A 791 55.61 25.89 5.91
C SER A 791 55.74 25.21 4.53
N GLN A 792 54.77 25.52 3.67
CA GLN A 792 54.80 25.20 2.23
C GLN A 792 55.96 25.92 1.51
N PRO A 793 56.42 25.38 0.37
CA PRO A 793 56.77 26.19 -0.78
C PRO A 793 55.60 26.26 -1.79
N ALA A 794 55.45 27.45 -2.37
CA ALA A 794 54.45 27.82 -3.38
C ALA A 794 54.79 27.26 -4.79
N PRO A 795 53.86 27.35 -5.77
CA PRO A 795 53.75 26.44 -6.91
C PRO A 795 54.45 26.93 -8.18
N GLN A 796 54.87 25.99 -9.04
CA GLN A 796 55.15 26.26 -10.45
C GLN A 796 53.92 25.96 -11.31
N SER A 797 53.58 26.96 -12.12
CA SER A 797 52.52 27.04 -13.10
C SER A 797 52.62 25.98 -14.20
N TYR A 798 51.52 25.35 -14.59
CA TYR A 798 51.26 25.02 -15.99
C TYR A 798 49.78 25.18 -16.34
N ALA A 799 49.60 25.66 -17.57
CA ALA A 799 48.42 26.33 -18.07
C ALA A 799 47.26 25.40 -18.45
N SER A 800 46.10 26.05 -18.49
CA SER A 800 44.80 25.61 -19.02
C SER A 800 44.84 24.77 -20.29
N ALA A 801 44.05 23.69 -20.29
CA ALA A 801 43.40 23.16 -21.49
C ALA A 801 41.91 22.95 -21.19
N GLY A 802 41.08 23.86 -21.70
CA GLY A 802 39.63 23.79 -21.54
C GLY A 802 39.01 22.74 -22.46
N TYR A 803 38.14 21.89 -21.90
CA TYR A 803 37.22 21.07 -22.68
C TYR A 803 35.77 21.44 -22.36
N ARG A 804 35.17 22.19 -23.29
CA ARG A 804 33.72 22.42 -23.37
C ARG A 804 33.03 21.12 -23.79
N SER A 805 32.32 20.45 -22.88
CA SER A 805 31.44 19.35 -23.24
C SER A 805 30.05 19.85 -23.66
N ASN A 806 29.80 19.77 -24.96
CA ASN A 806 28.50 20.00 -25.58
C ASN A 806 27.52 18.88 -25.21
N MET A 807 26.69 19.10 -24.19
CA MET A 807 25.49 18.28 -23.95
C MET A 807 24.22 19.08 -24.23
N THR A 808 23.39 18.58 -25.15
CA THR A 808 22.18 19.27 -25.58
C THR A 808 21.05 19.21 -24.54
N LYS A 809 20.33 20.34 -24.42
CA LYS A 809 19.25 20.66 -23.46
C LYS A 809 18.09 19.64 -23.39
N LYS A 810 18.03 18.66 -24.31
CA LYS A 810 16.95 17.68 -24.48
C LYS A 810 17.13 16.41 -23.64
N GLN A 811 18.35 16.08 -23.20
CA GLN A 811 18.63 14.93 -22.32
C GLN A 811 18.39 15.23 -20.84
N ARG A 812 18.54 16.50 -20.39
CA ARG A 812 18.31 16.90 -18.98
C ARG A 812 16.86 16.79 -18.49
N ILE A 813 15.87 16.64 -19.39
CA ILE A 813 14.44 16.72 -19.04
C ILE A 813 13.78 15.34 -18.85
N ASN A 814 14.35 14.27 -19.42
CA ASN A 814 13.73 12.93 -19.35
C ASN A 814 14.16 12.11 -18.12
N ASP A 815 15.33 12.36 -17.54
CA ASP A 815 15.84 11.54 -16.43
C ASP A 815 15.28 11.93 -15.05
N ALA A 816 14.78 13.16 -14.89
CA ALA A 816 14.15 13.62 -13.65
C ALA A 816 12.71 13.10 -13.44
N ALA A 817 12.08 12.51 -14.47
CA ALA A 817 10.67 12.13 -14.43
C ALA A 817 10.41 10.67 -13.98
N ASN A 818 11.43 9.82 -13.87
CA ASN A 818 11.29 8.40 -13.52
C ASN A 818 11.81 8.03 -12.10
N ALA A 819 12.23 9.01 -11.30
CA ALA A 819 12.75 8.79 -9.94
C ALA A 819 11.73 9.09 -8.82
N ALA A 820 10.48 9.42 -9.16
CA ALA A 820 9.43 9.76 -8.19
C ALA A 820 8.39 8.63 -8.08
N GLU A 821 8.80 7.49 -7.52
CA GLU A 821 7.90 6.52 -6.91
C GLU A 821 8.72 5.78 -5.83
N LEU A 822 8.24 5.88 -4.58
CA LEU A 822 8.70 5.21 -3.35
C LEU A 822 9.53 6.04 -2.36
N THR A 823 8.83 6.86 -1.55
CA THR A 823 9.02 6.94 -0.08
C THR A 823 7.79 7.64 0.51
N ASP A 824 6.82 6.87 1.02
CA ASP A 824 5.87 7.37 2.02
C ASP A 824 6.51 7.02 3.38
N ILE A 825 7.03 8.02 4.10
CA ILE A 825 7.39 7.90 5.52
C ILE A 825 6.87 9.16 6.22
N ASP A 826 6.11 8.90 7.28
CA ASP A 826 5.41 9.82 8.17
C ASP A 826 6.28 11.02 8.63
N THR A 827 5.72 12.22 8.52
CA THR A 827 6.24 13.44 9.18
C THR A 827 5.49 13.66 10.49
N ASP A 828 6.16 13.45 11.62
CA ASP A 828 5.68 13.85 12.95
C ASP A 828 6.38 15.14 13.39
N SER A 829 5.69 16.28 13.35
CA SER A 829 6.03 17.47 14.13
C SER A 829 5.36 17.37 15.51
N GLU A 830 6.15 17.53 16.57
CA GLU A 830 5.70 17.60 17.95
C GLU A 830 5.34 19.06 18.29
N THR A 831 4.05 19.35 18.42
CA THR A 831 3.56 20.42 19.30
C THR A 831 2.94 19.75 20.50
N ALA A 832 3.46 20.06 21.68
CA ALA A 832 3.03 19.49 22.96
C ALA A 832 1.64 20.03 23.35
N GLU A 833 0.59 19.31 22.97
CA GLU A 833 -0.69 19.34 23.70
C GLU A 833 -0.65 18.22 24.75
N TYR A 834 -0.78 18.60 26.02
CA TYR A 834 -0.87 17.67 27.14
C TYR A 834 -2.11 16.78 26.97
N ALA A 835 -1.92 15.45 26.97
CA ALA A 835 -3.06 14.52 26.94
C ALA A 835 -3.80 14.60 28.28
N ALA A 836 -5.13 14.77 28.25
CA ALA A 836 -5.96 14.64 29.45
C ALA A 836 -5.76 13.25 30.07
N ARG A 837 -5.42 13.19 31.36
CA ARG A 837 -5.23 11.93 32.08
C ARG A 837 -6.61 11.33 32.42
N LEU A 838 -6.82 10.06 32.07
CA LEU A 838 -7.94 9.28 32.60
C LEU A 838 -7.72 9.04 34.11
N PRO A 839 -8.79 8.96 34.93
CA PRO A 839 -8.68 8.51 36.30
C PRO A 839 -8.27 7.02 36.33
N HIS A 840 -7.88 6.51 37.50
CA HIS A 840 -7.49 5.10 37.66
C HIS A 840 -8.62 4.11 37.36
N GLY A 841 -9.87 4.53 37.49
CA GLY A 841 -11.03 3.70 37.21
C GLY A 841 -12.33 4.45 37.45
N LEU A 842 -13.45 3.76 37.24
CA LEU A 842 -14.80 4.28 37.45
C LEU A 842 -15.54 3.44 38.49
N PRO A 843 -16.00 4.04 39.61
CA PRO A 843 -16.92 3.37 40.50
C PRO A 843 -18.27 3.15 39.81
N LEU A 844 -18.94 2.05 40.16
CA LEU A 844 -20.26 1.70 39.63
C LEU A 844 -21.32 1.85 40.73
N ASP A 845 -22.30 2.73 40.49
CA ASP A 845 -23.44 2.92 41.41
C ASP A 845 -24.45 1.76 41.39
N MET A 846 -24.23 0.77 40.53
CA MET A 846 -25.19 -0.29 40.23
C MET A 846 -24.64 -1.65 40.65
N SER A 847 -25.51 -2.48 41.20
CA SER A 847 -25.17 -3.86 41.54
C SER A 847 -24.81 -4.68 40.30
N ALA A 848 -23.85 -5.60 40.47
CA ALA A 848 -23.49 -6.58 39.46
C ALA A 848 -24.71 -7.44 39.06
N PRO A 849 -24.74 -7.99 37.83
CA PRO A 849 -25.83 -8.86 37.38
C PRO A 849 -25.93 -10.14 38.23
N ALA A 850 -26.92 -10.23 39.12
CA ALA A 850 -27.09 -11.36 40.06
C ALA A 850 -27.54 -12.70 39.43
N VAL A 851 -27.74 -12.75 38.11
CA VAL A 851 -28.43 -13.86 37.41
C VAL A 851 -27.60 -14.39 36.23
N LEU A 852 -26.35 -13.96 36.09
CA LEU A 852 -25.43 -14.56 35.12
C LEU A 852 -24.90 -15.89 35.69
N ALA A 853 -24.71 -16.88 34.80
CA ALA A 853 -24.02 -18.10 35.19
C ALA A 853 -22.57 -17.77 35.57
N GLU A 854 -22.01 -18.54 36.51
CA GLU A 854 -20.59 -18.45 36.89
C GLU A 854 -19.72 -18.42 35.62
N ALA A 855 -18.70 -17.55 35.63
CA ALA A 855 -17.75 -17.53 34.54
C ALA A 855 -17.16 -18.94 34.36
N LYS A 856 -17.20 -19.43 33.11
CA LYS A 856 -16.54 -20.68 32.71
C LYS A 856 -15.01 -20.56 32.92
N ASP A 857 -14.24 -21.60 32.60
CA ASP A 857 -12.76 -21.56 32.53
C ASP A 857 -12.22 -20.60 31.42
N ASP A 858 -12.71 -19.36 31.38
CA ASP A 858 -12.31 -18.25 30.52
C ASP A 858 -11.81 -17.12 31.44
N PRO A 859 -10.49 -16.93 31.55
CA PRO A 859 -9.89 -15.96 32.47
C PRO A 859 -10.40 -14.52 32.28
N VAL A 860 -10.83 -14.16 31.06
CA VAL A 860 -11.39 -12.84 30.79
C VAL A 860 -12.76 -12.66 31.41
N GLU A 861 -13.60 -13.70 31.38
CA GLU A 861 -14.93 -13.65 31.99
C GLU A 861 -14.84 -13.63 33.52
N GLN A 862 -13.89 -14.38 34.10
CA GLN A 862 -13.64 -14.40 35.56
C GLN A 862 -13.18 -13.03 36.07
N GLU A 863 -12.24 -12.38 35.36
CA GLU A 863 -11.78 -11.03 35.71
C GLU A 863 -12.92 -10.01 35.57
N CYS A 864 -13.73 -10.11 34.50
CA CYS A 864 -14.86 -9.21 34.30
C CYS A 864 -15.95 -9.39 35.36
N GLU A 865 -16.19 -10.62 35.80
CA GLU A 865 -17.10 -10.95 36.89
C GLU A 865 -16.61 -10.33 38.22
N LEU A 866 -15.35 -10.55 38.57
CA LEU A 866 -14.73 -10.04 39.79
C LEU A 866 -14.84 -8.50 39.89
N LEU A 867 -14.48 -7.78 38.83
CA LEU A 867 -14.49 -6.31 38.81
C LEU A 867 -15.92 -5.74 38.93
N LEU A 868 -16.91 -6.39 38.30
CA LEU A 868 -18.32 -5.99 38.47
C LEU A 868 -18.82 -6.25 39.89
N GLN A 869 -18.44 -7.38 40.51
CA GLN A 869 -18.77 -7.67 41.90
C GLN A 869 -18.15 -6.65 42.86
N GLN A 870 -16.91 -6.21 42.59
CA GLN A 870 -16.21 -5.14 43.31
C GLN A 870 -16.77 -3.73 43.03
N ARG A 871 -17.70 -3.59 42.07
CA ARG A 871 -18.32 -2.31 41.65
C ARG A 871 -17.30 -1.25 41.23
N TYR A 872 -16.22 -1.66 40.60
CA TYR A 872 -15.16 -0.75 40.15
C TYR A 872 -14.54 -1.25 38.83
N ILE A 873 -14.48 -0.37 37.82
CA ILE A 873 -13.88 -0.68 36.52
C ILE A 873 -12.56 0.12 36.38
N PRO A 874 -11.38 -0.52 36.51
CA PRO A 874 -10.10 0.13 36.24
C PRO A 874 -9.93 0.41 34.74
N PHE A 875 -9.36 1.56 34.37
CA PHE A 875 -9.16 1.89 32.94
C PHE A 875 -8.06 1.05 32.29
N GLU A 876 -7.14 0.52 33.08
CA GLU A 876 -6.09 -0.41 32.68
C GLU A 876 -6.66 -1.74 32.13
N LEU A 877 -7.93 -2.06 32.45
CA LEU A 877 -8.65 -3.21 31.91
C LEU A 877 -8.79 -3.16 30.38
N PHE A 878 -9.04 -2.00 29.79
CA PHE A 878 -9.41 -1.91 28.36
C PHE A 878 -8.25 -2.20 27.40
N PRO A 879 -7.01 -1.74 27.65
CA PRO A 879 -5.83 -2.23 26.94
C PRO A 879 -5.73 -3.76 26.96
N TRP A 880 -5.87 -4.38 28.14
CA TRP A 880 -5.83 -5.84 28.29
C TRP A 880 -6.97 -6.53 27.52
N LEU A 881 -8.22 -6.12 27.69
CA LEU A 881 -9.37 -6.65 26.94
C LEU A 881 -9.17 -6.55 25.43
N SER A 882 -8.60 -5.45 24.94
CA SER A 882 -8.34 -5.25 23.50
C SER A 882 -7.34 -6.25 22.90
N THR A 883 -6.50 -6.87 23.74
CA THR A 883 -5.51 -7.89 23.33
C THR A 883 -6.08 -9.30 23.42
N GLN A 884 -6.90 -9.58 24.44
CA GLN A 884 -7.50 -10.91 24.66
C GLN A 884 -8.70 -11.19 23.76
N LEU A 885 -9.44 -10.14 23.37
CA LEU A 885 -10.66 -10.30 22.58
C LEU A 885 -10.38 -10.44 21.08
N ASN A 886 -11.02 -11.44 20.46
CA ASN A 886 -10.95 -11.66 19.02
C ASN A 886 -11.57 -10.47 18.25
N SER A 887 -10.77 -9.81 17.42
CA SER A 887 -11.26 -8.67 16.62
C SER A 887 -12.28 -9.12 15.56
N GLU A 888 -13.40 -8.41 15.47
CA GLU A 888 -14.32 -8.47 14.35
C GLU A 888 -13.66 -7.92 13.06
N PHE A 889 -14.18 -8.31 11.90
CA PHE A 889 -13.80 -7.68 10.63
C PHE A 889 -14.20 -6.19 10.65
N LEU A 890 -13.22 -5.30 10.55
CA LEU A 890 -13.44 -3.86 10.53
C LEU A 890 -14.31 -3.44 9.33
N ARG A 891 -15.21 -2.47 9.54
CA ARG A 891 -16.07 -1.90 8.48
C ARG A 891 -15.22 -1.26 7.39
N ALA A 892 -15.71 -1.21 6.15
CA ALA A 892 -14.98 -0.59 5.03
C ALA A 892 -14.71 0.93 5.20
N SER A 893 -15.42 1.60 6.12
CA SER A 893 -15.19 2.99 6.52
C SER A 893 -14.07 3.16 7.56
N ALA A 894 -13.68 2.08 8.24
CA ALA A 894 -12.55 2.04 9.14
C ALA A 894 -11.25 1.94 8.33
N LEU A 895 -10.43 3.00 8.36
CA LEU A 895 -9.06 2.97 7.92
C LEU A 895 -8.17 2.47 9.08
N THR A 896 -7.12 1.74 8.74
CA THR A 896 -6.06 1.37 9.68
C THR A 896 -4.86 2.26 9.41
N LYS A 897 -4.26 2.85 10.45
CA LYS A 897 -2.98 3.55 10.32
C LYS A 897 -1.90 2.52 9.97
N ALA A 898 -0.97 2.85 9.07
CA ALA A 898 0.12 1.94 8.72
C ALA A 898 0.90 1.55 9.99
N GLY A 899 1.11 0.25 10.20
CA GLY A 899 1.89 -0.28 11.33
C GLY A 899 1.11 -0.63 12.61
N ARG A 900 -0.06 -0.05 12.93
CA ARG A 900 -0.73 -0.32 14.23
C ARG A 900 -1.93 -1.27 14.10
N ARG A 901 -2.00 -2.29 14.98
CA ARG A 901 -3.12 -3.24 15.04
C ARG A 901 -4.40 -2.47 15.36
N ALA A 902 -5.36 -2.51 14.44
CA ALA A 902 -6.69 -1.97 14.63
C ALA A 902 -7.65 -3.11 14.97
N THR A 903 -8.33 -3.04 16.11
CA THR A 903 -9.27 -4.06 16.55
C THR A 903 -10.63 -3.45 16.86
N ALA A 904 -11.68 -4.22 16.65
CA ALA A 904 -13.03 -3.88 17.07
C ALA A 904 -13.68 -5.11 17.70
N TYR A 905 -14.25 -4.94 18.89
CA TYR A 905 -15.04 -5.97 19.55
C TYR A 905 -16.41 -5.40 19.89
N THR A 906 -17.49 -5.99 19.37
CA THR A 906 -18.84 -5.44 19.53
C THR A 906 -19.77 -6.41 20.25
N VAL A 907 -20.49 -5.89 21.24
CA VAL A 907 -21.51 -6.59 22.04
C VAL A 907 -22.85 -5.84 21.98
N GLY A 908 -23.92 -6.51 22.39
CA GLY A 908 -25.29 -6.03 22.33
C GLY A 908 -26.00 -6.51 21.06
N THR A 909 -26.80 -5.63 20.49
CA THR A 909 -27.68 -5.95 19.37
C THR A 909 -26.97 -5.83 18.01
N TYR A 910 -27.49 -6.51 17.00
CA TYR A 910 -27.14 -6.26 15.60
C TYR A 910 -28.40 -6.10 14.77
N TYR A 911 -28.31 -5.27 13.72
CA TYR A 911 -29.32 -5.15 12.68
C TYR A 911 -28.65 -5.33 11.31
N HIS A 912 -29.03 -6.37 10.57
CA HIS A 912 -28.50 -6.63 9.23
C HIS A 912 -29.59 -7.19 8.32
N VAL A 913 -29.90 -6.47 7.22
CA VAL A 913 -30.84 -6.89 6.16
C VAL A 913 -32.21 -7.32 6.73
N GLY A 914 -32.73 -6.58 7.71
CA GLY A 914 -34.03 -6.83 8.32
C GLY A 914 -34.06 -7.93 9.38
N SER A 915 -32.93 -8.58 9.68
CA SER A 915 -32.77 -9.44 10.85
C SER A 915 -32.21 -8.63 12.01
N ILE A 916 -32.82 -8.78 13.18
CA ILE A 916 -32.38 -8.21 14.44
C ILE A 916 -32.20 -9.30 15.49
N GLY A 917 -31.20 -9.17 16.35
CA GLY A 917 -30.98 -10.09 17.46
C GLY A 917 -29.79 -9.70 18.31
N VAL A 918 -29.47 -10.57 19.27
CA VAL A 918 -28.29 -10.44 20.16
C VAL A 918 -27.07 -11.02 19.46
N ARG A 919 -25.94 -10.31 19.51
CA ARG A 919 -24.67 -10.76 18.93
C ARG A 919 -24.15 -12.02 19.61
N THR A 920 -23.48 -12.86 18.84
CA THR A 920 -22.84 -14.08 19.35
C THR A 920 -21.82 -13.77 20.46
N ASN A 921 -21.01 -12.71 20.29
CA ASN A 921 -20.05 -12.26 21.31
C ASN A 921 -20.72 -11.99 22.67
N THR A 922 -21.92 -11.41 22.67
CA THR A 922 -22.68 -11.11 23.89
C THR A 922 -23.16 -12.36 24.61
N ARG A 923 -23.46 -13.43 23.87
CA ARG A 923 -23.86 -14.71 24.46
C ARG A 923 -22.66 -15.58 24.84
N GLN A 924 -21.54 -15.44 24.15
CA GLN A 924 -20.30 -16.18 24.44
C GLN A 924 -19.56 -15.62 25.66
N ARG A 925 -19.59 -14.30 25.84
CA ARG A 925 -18.87 -13.56 26.86
C ARG A 925 -19.78 -12.55 27.59
N PRO A 926 -20.76 -13.04 28.38
CA PRO A 926 -21.73 -12.20 29.06
C PRO A 926 -21.11 -11.22 30.05
N TRP A 927 -20.09 -11.61 30.84
CA TRP A 927 -19.44 -10.74 31.81
C TRP A 927 -18.65 -9.62 31.14
N THR A 928 -17.94 -9.92 30.05
CA THR A 928 -17.31 -8.90 29.20
C THR A 928 -18.35 -7.93 28.64
N ALA A 929 -19.48 -8.44 28.14
CA ALA A 929 -20.55 -7.60 27.61
C ALA A 929 -21.16 -6.69 28.69
N ALA A 930 -21.28 -7.20 29.92
CA ALA A 930 -21.77 -6.44 31.07
C ALA A 930 -20.80 -5.32 31.46
N ILE A 931 -19.49 -5.58 31.56
CA ILE A 931 -18.50 -4.52 31.84
C ILE A 931 -18.59 -3.38 30.82
N LEU A 932 -18.66 -3.71 29.53
CA LEU A 932 -18.74 -2.68 28.48
C LEU A 932 -20.03 -1.85 28.58
N ALA A 933 -21.16 -2.47 28.95
CA ALA A 933 -22.42 -1.77 29.12
C ALA A 933 -22.46 -0.92 30.41
N TYR A 934 -21.95 -1.45 31.52
CA TYR A 934 -21.88 -0.73 32.80
C TYR A 934 -20.94 0.48 32.72
N LEU A 935 -19.83 0.40 31.99
CA LEU A 935 -18.98 1.56 31.72
C LEU A 935 -19.74 2.68 31.02
N VAL A 936 -20.52 2.35 29.98
CA VAL A 936 -21.33 3.35 29.26
C VAL A 936 -22.37 3.97 30.20
N ARG A 937 -22.99 3.17 31.07
CA ARG A 937 -23.97 3.67 32.06
C ARG A 937 -23.37 4.52 33.17
N ALA A 938 -22.12 4.28 33.55
CA ALA A 938 -21.39 5.14 34.48
C ALA A 938 -21.06 6.51 33.86
N CYS A 939 -21.02 6.58 32.53
CA CYS A 939 -20.70 7.78 31.78
C CYS A 939 -21.95 8.56 31.32
N THR A 940 -23.06 7.88 31.01
CA THR A 940 -24.27 8.51 30.49
C THR A 940 -25.55 7.69 30.73
N HIS A 941 -26.68 8.40 30.81
CA HIS A 941 -28.02 7.82 30.83
C HIS A 941 -28.64 7.64 29.43
N THR A 942 -27.96 8.05 28.37
CA THR A 942 -28.45 7.92 26.99
C THR A 942 -28.71 6.45 26.64
N PRO A 943 -29.89 6.11 26.08
CA PRO A 943 -30.19 4.74 25.69
C PRO A 943 -29.27 4.21 24.60
N PHE A 944 -28.80 2.98 24.77
CA PHE A 944 -27.96 2.26 23.81
C PHE A 944 -28.29 0.77 23.81
N SER A 945 -28.14 0.14 22.65
CA SER A 945 -28.39 -1.29 22.50
C SER A 945 -27.16 -2.07 22.07
N THR A 946 -26.08 -1.38 21.71
CA THR A 946 -24.85 -1.98 21.19
C THR A 946 -23.66 -1.16 21.64
N VAL A 947 -22.58 -1.84 22.03
CA VAL A 947 -21.31 -1.23 22.47
C VAL A 947 -20.16 -1.86 21.69
N SER A 948 -19.27 -1.02 21.15
CA SER A 948 -18.06 -1.44 20.44
C SER A 948 -16.82 -0.89 21.15
N LEU A 949 -15.90 -1.78 21.55
CA LEU A 949 -14.54 -1.41 21.94
C LEU A 949 -13.68 -1.31 20.68
N LEU A 950 -13.13 -0.13 20.41
CA LEU A 950 -12.40 0.19 19.18
C LEU A 950 -10.97 0.62 19.51
N ARG A 951 -9.97 -0.13 19.03
CA ARG A 951 -8.55 0.21 19.13
C ARG A 951 -8.01 0.64 17.77
N ASN A 952 -7.44 1.84 17.68
CA ASN A 952 -6.85 2.43 16.47
C ASN A 952 -7.74 2.41 15.22
N VAL A 953 -9.06 2.41 15.38
CA VAL A 953 -10.03 2.42 14.28
C VAL A 953 -10.24 3.85 13.81
N HIS A 954 -9.85 4.16 12.57
CA HIS A 954 -10.07 5.49 11.97
C HIS A 954 -11.37 5.47 11.15
N MET A 955 -12.44 6.09 11.61
CA MET A 955 -13.67 6.18 10.82
C MET A 955 -13.60 7.37 9.87
N ARG A 956 -13.68 7.12 8.54
CA ARG A 956 -13.84 8.19 7.54
C ARG A 956 -15.10 9.01 7.80
N THR A 957 -15.18 10.24 7.28
CA THR A 957 -16.40 11.05 7.34
C THR A 957 -17.60 10.28 6.77
N HIS A 958 -18.60 9.99 7.62
CA HIS A 958 -19.76 9.15 7.29
C HIS A 958 -20.99 9.52 8.12
N ARG A 959 -22.12 8.86 7.82
CA ARG A 959 -23.37 8.86 8.62
C ARG A 959 -23.73 7.42 8.94
N ASP A 960 -24.22 7.18 10.15
CA ASP A 960 -24.67 5.86 10.59
C ASP A 960 -26.15 5.65 10.26
N LYS A 961 -26.45 5.53 8.97
CA LYS A 961 -27.82 5.43 8.44
C LYS A 961 -28.61 4.20 8.92
N TYR A 962 -27.96 3.28 9.63
CA TYR A 962 -28.55 2.04 10.15
C TYR A 962 -28.74 2.07 11.67
N ASN A 963 -28.49 3.21 12.32
CA ASN A 963 -28.85 3.43 13.72
C ASN A 963 -30.31 3.91 13.80
N LYS A 964 -30.92 3.80 14.98
CA LYS A 964 -32.33 4.15 15.19
C LYS A 964 -32.54 5.67 14.97
N PRO A 965 -33.50 6.08 14.13
CA PRO A 965 -33.90 7.49 14.04
C PRO A 965 -34.23 8.07 15.42
N GLY A 966 -33.66 9.23 15.74
CA GLY A 966 -33.83 9.88 17.05
C GLY A 966 -32.91 9.38 18.17
N SER A 967 -32.11 8.33 17.97
CA SER A 967 -31.09 7.93 18.95
C SER A 967 -29.81 8.75 18.84
N LEU A 968 -29.01 8.75 19.91
CA LEU A 968 -27.66 9.32 19.93
C LEU A 968 -26.60 8.21 19.90
N ASN A 969 -25.45 8.53 19.29
CA ASN A 969 -24.22 7.76 19.43
C ASN A 969 -23.39 8.35 20.58
N ILE A 970 -22.69 7.50 21.31
CA ILE A 970 -21.86 7.86 22.45
C ILE A 970 -20.42 7.42 22.14
N VAL A 971 -19.44 8.28 22.39
CA VAL A 971 -18.01 7.94 22.28
C VAL A 971 -17.27 8.30 23.57
N ILE A 972 -16.65 7.30 24.21
CA ILE A 972 -15.98 7.43 25.51
C ILE A 972 -14.51 7.03 25.34
N PRO A 973 -13.53 7.81 25.83
CA PRO A 973 -12.13 7.40 25.82
C PRO A 973 -11.86 6.36 26.91
N VAL A 974 -11.13 5.30 26.57
CA VAL A 974 -10.67 4.28 27.53
C VAL A 974 -9.17 4.03 27.48
N SER A 975 -8.44 4.87 26.73
CA SER A 975 -6.99 5.04 26.87
C SER A 975 -6.62 6.51 26.72
N THR A 976 -5.42 6.86 27.17
CA THR A 976 -4.85 8.20 26.97
C THR A 976 -4.22 8.29 25.58
N PHE A 977 -4.69 9.23 24.75
CA PHE A 977 -4.13 9.50 23.42
C PHE A 977 -4.06 11.00 23.14
N ARG A 978 -3.17 11.42 22.23
CA ARG A 978 -3.03 12.83 21.83
C ARG A 978 -3.72 13.06 20.49
N GLN A 979 -4.40 14.19 20.36
CA GLN A 979 -5.26 14.50 19.21
C GLN A 979 -6.40 13.46 19.07
N GLY A 980 -6.93 13.20 17.87
CA GLY A 980 -7.99 12.19 17.70
C GLY A 980 -9.41 12.65 18.01
N HIS A 981 -9.65 13.96 17.89
CA HIS A 981 -10.95 14.61 17.97
C HIS A 981 -12.03 13.89 17.13
N LEU A 982 -13.28 13.96 17.58
CA LEU A 982 -14.44 13.61 16.78
C LEU A 982 -14.85 14.85 16.00
N TRP A 983 -14.70 14.82 14.67
CA TRP A 983 -15.22 15.88 13.82
C TRP A 983 -16.71 15.63 13.54
N ILE A 984 -17.55 16.67 13.65
CA ILE A 984 -18.99 16.62 13.38
C ILE A 984 -19.41 17.80 12.50
N GLU A 985 -20.26 17.54 11.51
CA GLU A 985 -20.86 18.53 10.60
C GLU A 985 -21.68 19.59 11.35
N GLU A 986 -21.37 20.84 11.03
CA GLU A 986 -22.00 22.05 11.52
C GLU A 986 -21.88 23.09 10.39
N ASP A 987 -23.00 23.71 10.00
CA ASP A 987 -23.12 24.50 8.76
C ASP A 987 -22.12 25.68 8.70
N ASP A 988 -21.69 26.21 9.86
CA ASP A 988 -20.70 27.29 10.01
C ASP A 988 -19.50 26.91 10.91
N GLY A 989 -19.22 25.62 11.04
CA GLY A 989 -18.14 25.15 11.91
C GLY A 989 -16.74 25.64 11.48
N PRO A 990 -15.83 25.93 12.43
CA PRO A 990 -14.50 26.48 12.15
C PRO A 990 -13.54 25.47 11.50
N ASP A 991 -13.85 24.18 11.59
CA ASP A 991 -12.96 23.08 11.22
C ASP A 991 -13.41 22.38 9.93
N LEU A 992 -12.44 22.02 9.10
CA LEU A 992 -12.68 21.14 7.96
C LEU A 992 -12.65 19.68 8.40
N SER A 993 -13.56 18.89 7.85
CA SER A 993 -13.56 17.42 7.97
C SER A 993 -12.19 16.80 7.64
N PRO A 994 -11.85 15.61 8.17
CA PRO A 994 -10.57 14.94 7.91
C PRO A 994 -10.22 14.70 6.43
N ASN A 995 -11.21 14.75 5.53
CA ASN A 995 -11.03 14.65 4.07
C ASN A 995 -11.10 16.00 3.33
N GLY A 996 -11.26 17.11 4.05
CA GLY A 996 -11.28 18.49 3.55
C GLY A 996 -12.54 18.91 2.80
N GLN A 997 -13.65 18.14 2.88
CA GLN A 997 -14.83 18.34 2.00
C GLN A 997 -15.99 19.10 2.65
N HIS A 998 -16.14 19.00 3.97
CA HIS A 998 -17.27 19.55 4.73
C HIS A 998 -16.78 20.42 5.89
N ARG A 999 -17.57 21.43 6.28
CA ARG A 999 -17.37 22.27 7.47
C ARG A 999 -18.07 21.68 8.69
N GLY A 1000 -17.45 21.88 9.85
CA GLY A 1000 -17.87 21.28 11.11
C GLY A 1000 -16.96 21.69 12.25
N ARG A 1001 -17.01 20.96 13.36
CA ARG A 1001 -16.23 21.24 14.56
C ARG A 1001 -15.51 19.99 15.06
N ASN A 1002 -14.27 20.16 15.49
CA ASN A 1002 -13.48 19.14 16.18
C ASN A 1002 -13.86 19.12 17.66
N LEU A 1003 -14.42 18.01 18.13
CA LEU A 1003 -14.75 17.82 19.54
C LEU A 1003 -13.70 16.91 20.21
N GLU A 1004 -13.14 17.39 21.31
CA GLU A 1004 -12.17 16.64 22.11
C GLU A 1004 -12.86 15.49 22.84
N ILE A 1005 -12.31 14.27 22.70
CA ILE A 1005 -12.88 13.07 23.34
C ILE A 1005 -12.28 12.92 24.74
N LYS A 1006 -13.04 13.35 25.75
CA LYS A 1006 -12.73 13.23 27.18
C LYS A 1006 -13.92 12.69 27.97
N LEU A 1007 -13.71 12.25 29.21
CA LEU A 1007 -14.80 11.83 30.09
C LEU A 1007 -15.77 13.00 30.37
N PRO A 1008 -17.08 12.74 30.50
CA PRO A 1008 -17.74 11.43 30.49
C PRO A 1008 -17.94 10.82 29.08
N GLY A 1009 -17.58 11.52 28.01
CA GLY A 1009 -17.75 11.08 26.63
C GLY A 1009 -18.55 12.09 25.81
N ILE A 1010 -18.63 11.88 24.49
CA ILE A 1010 -19.36 12.75 23.57
C ILE A 1010 -20.61 12.05 23.06
N GLU A 1011 -21.74 12.73 23.14
CA GLU A 1011 -22.99 12.30 22.54
C GLU A 1011 -23.28 13.08 21.25
N PHE A 1012 -23.69 12.39 20.20
CA PHE A 1012 -23.97 13.05 18.93
C PHE A 1012 -24.99 12.30 18.08
N SER A 1013 -25.61 13.03 17.14
CA SER A 1013 -26.55 12.43 16.20
C SER A 1013 -25.84 11.54 15.17
N PRO A 1014 -26.25 10.26 15.00
CA PRO A 1014 -25.70 9.38 13.97
C PRO A 1014 -25.99 9.85 12.54
N PHE A 1015 -26.93 10.79 12.37
CA PHE A 1015 -27.35 11.32 11.07
C PHE A 1015 -26.61 12.59 10.63
N LYS A 1016 -25.81 13.21 11.51
CA LYS A 1016 -24.84 14.24 11.11
C LYS A 1016 -23.60 13.59 10.51
N LEU A 1017 -22.98 14.20 9.49
CA LEU A 1017 -21.68 13.71 9.00
C LEU A 1017 -20.66 13.82 10.14
N HIS A 1018 -19.93 12.75 10.41
CA HIS A 1018 -18.91 12.72 11.44
C HIS A 1018 -17.74 11.83 11.06
N GLY A 1019 -16.56 12.08 11.62
CA GLY A 1019 -15.34 11.36 11.30
C GLY A 1019 -14.28 11.46 12.38
N THR A 1020 -13.31 10.54 12.36
CA THR A 1020 -12.18 10.54 13.29
C THR A 1020 -11.08 11.44 12.74
N CYS A 1021 -10.64 12.44 13.52
CA CYS A 1021 -9.46 13.23 13.20
C CYS A 1021 -8.18 12.41 13.44
N PRO A 1022 -7.05 12.77 12.79
CA PRO A 1022 -5.77 12.12 13.06
C PRO A 1022 -5.40 12.15 14.54
N TRP A 1023 -4.76 11.08 15.01
CA TRP A 1023 -4.27 10.96 16.38
C TRP A 1023 -2.84 10.42 16.44
N LYS A 1024 -2.21 10.63 17.60
CA LYS A 1024 -0.94 10.04 18.02
C LYS A 1024 -1.17 9.09 19.21
N SER A 1025 -0.26 8.13 19.40
CA SER A 1025 -0.37 7.06 20.43
C SER A 1025 -1.49 6.03 20.19
N ASP A 1026 -1.66 5.09 21.12
CA ASP A 1026 -2.62 3.98 21.02
C ASP A 1026 -4.01 4.43 21.49
N ARG A 1027 -4.95 4.56 20.55
CA ARG A 1027 -6.28 5.13 20.80
C ARG A 1027 -7.29 4.02 21.01
N LEU A 1028 -7.75 3.85 22.23
CA LEU A 1028 -8.89 3.00 22.58
C LEU A 1028 -10.07 3.88 22.97
N ILE A 1029 -11.20 3.64 22.31
CA ILE A 1029 -12.47 4.28 22.61
C ILE A 1029 -13.57 3.23 22.67
N ILE A 1030 -14.59 3.52 23.48
CA ILE A 1030 -15.87 2.85 23.44
C ILE A 1030 -16.80 3.66 22.54
N SER A 1031 -17.49 3.00 21.62
CA SER A 1031 -18.56 3.57 20.82
C SER A 1031 -19.85 2.82 21.10
N ALA A 1032 -20.81 3.49 21.75
CA ALA A 1032 -22.14 2.94 22.01
C ALA A 1032 -23.19 3.59 21.12
N TYR A 1033 -24.14 2.81 20.66
CA TYR A 1033 -25.20 3.27 19.75
C TYR A 1033 -26.43 2.36 19.82
N THR A 1034 -27.54 2.85 19.27
CA THR A 1034 -28.78 2.07 19.17
C THR A 1034 -28.99 1.60 17.74
N THR A 1035 -29.06 0.28 17.53
CA THR A 1035 -29.32 -0.30 16.21
C THR A 1035 -30.77 -0.06 15.79
N ASN A 1036 -31.00 0.13 14.50
CA ASN A 1036 -32.36 0.32 13.98
C ASN A 1036 -33.26 -0.91 14.27
N ARG A 1037 -34.56 -0.69 14.47
CA ARG A 1037 -35.57 -1.71 14.77
C ARG A 1037 -35.40 -2.44 16.11
N THR A 1038 -34.70 -1.86 17.07
CA THR A 1038 -34.47 -2.43 18.42
C THR A 1038 -35.75 -2.79 19.17
N GLU A 1039 -36.85 -2.08 18.87
CA GLU A 1039 -38.20 -2.40 19.32
C GLU A 1039 -38.68 -3.80 18.90
N ASP A 1040 -38.15 -4.38 17.83
CA ASP A 1040 -38.57 -5.69 17.30
C ASP A 1040 -37.80 -6.88 17.90
N ILE A 1041 -36.88 -6.65 18.84
CA ILE A 1041 -36.20 -7.72 19.58
C ILE A 1041 -37.21 -8.47 20.45
N CYS A 1042 -37.11 -9.80 20.51
CA CYS A 1042 -38.02 -10.61 21.32
C CYS A 1042 -37.91 -10.27 22.82
N ARG A 1043 -38.96 -10.54 23.58
CA ARG A 1043 -39.05 -10.14 24.99
C ARG A 1043 -37.92 -10.76 25.83
N GLU A 1044 -37.55 -12.00 25.53
CA GLU A 1044 -36.49 -12.75 26.20
C GLU A 1044 -35.12 -12.11 25.97
N ASP A 1045 -34.80 -11.74 24.72
CA ASP A 1045 -33.53 -11.08 24.39
C ASP A 1045 -33.45 -9.66 24.96
N LYS A 1046 -34.57 -8.91 25.00
CA LYS A 1046 -34.63 -7.61 25.68
C LYS A 1046 -34.37 -7.75 27.18
N ARG A 1047 -34.97 -8.76 27.82
CA ARG A 1047 -34.73 -9.06 29.24
C ARG A 1047 -33.26 -9.41 29.46
N TYR A 1048 -32.68 -10.27 28.62
CA TYR A 1048 -31.27 -10.67 28.70
C TYR A 1048 -30.31 -9.48 28.55
N LEU A 1049 -30.54 -8.59 27.58
CA LEU A 1049 -29.72 -7.39 27.41
C LEU A 1049 -29.84 -6.42 28.59
N ARG A 1050 -31.05 -6.24 29.16
CA ARG A 1050 -31.22 -5.42 30.37
C ARG A 1050 -30.50 -6.03 31.58
N MET A 1051 -30.49 -7.35 31.72
CA MET A 1051 -29.72 -8.04 32.76
C MET A 1051 -28.21 -7.79 32.62
N LEU A 1052 -27.70 -7.70 31.39
CA LEU A 1052 -26.31 -7.32 31.10
C LEU A 1052 -26.03 -5.82 31.26
N GLY A 1053 -27.02 -5.01 31.67
CA GLY A 1053 -26.84 -3.58 31.86
C GLY A 1053 -26.98 -2.73 30.60
N PHE A 1054 -27.53 -3.24 29.49
CA PHE A 1054 -27.86 -2.39 28.34
C PHE A 1054 -29.11 -1.54 28.62
N ASN A 1055 -29.00 -0.23 28.44
CA ASN A 1055 -30.12 0.71 28.62
C ASN A 1055 -30.93 0.84 27.32
N LEU A 1056 -31.85 -0.09 27.07
CA LEU A 1056 -32.66 -0.10 25.86
C LEU A 1056 -33.74 0.99 25.88
N ALA A 1057 -33.81 1.77 24.79
CA ALA A 1057 -34.85 2.79 24.55
C ALA A 1057 -36.26 2.21 24.41
#